data_AF-A0A3A6P502-F1
#
_entry.id   AF-A0A3A6P502-F1
#
_cell.length_a   1.000
_cell.length_b   1.000
_cell.length_c   1.000
_cell.angle_alpha   90.00
_cell.angle_beta   90.00
_cell.angle_gamma   90.00
#
_symmetry.space_group_name_H-M   'P 1'
#
loop_
_entity.id
_entity.type
_entity.pdbx_description
1 polymer ?
#
loop_
_entity_poly.entity_id
_entity_poly.type
_entity_poly.pdbx_seq_one_letter_code
_entity_poly.pdbx_strand_id
1 'polypeptide(L)'
;MLRVTGKRKIFLGLAAAFFAIMLQLDFPSPAQAAKRTFTKKGCTDCHEDFNKKYLGLKNVHSVVKEGKCEECHLPHGIVGKLLLKEEGNDLCFLCHKKEDLKLGQDAKVHSALRQGKCVSCHNPHAADAANLLKSEGSAVCFTCHQQDKFVKKVVHPVIDKQGCSACHLAHSSTESNLLAMAPDKLCLSCHKSDASAFTNAHGGYPVDKKSCTICHDPHSAEQAKLLKGSVHNPVAAAECDSCHNPPADANPFKTTKEGGELCMTCHEKDSLMGEGKIEHAPFQTGECLSCHNPHTSDQEKLLTNKGNQLCFTCHADTSQMVKFPHAPLSSDRGCLSCHAPHAAVYEKLVNKDEGELCFTCHTETRKAGEKMQIVHSPFEEKMCTSCHNPHGSSAEKILVSRPDQVCYSCHTELEGAYFKTNIHKPLQNGQCTSCHLGHGGNQAQFLKASGVELCTTCHAEFMKKQGAVSLHPPFDDGDCLTCHDPHASDYKGVTVEGQKKLCLTCHKDFEESMSGAVSMHAPVTNGECSACHNAHQAKLNSLLLAETPDLCMSCHTALKDRMAAEKVHAPAGRDCLRCHKPHAATEKTLMAQPLQPLCGECHEAGSASFNTAHISINAADMNCVNCHEPHSSKDQKFFKEILHAPFAAKTCDPCHIVEKE
;
A
#
# COMPACT_ATOMS: atom_id res chain seq x y z
N MET A 1 -44.23 -36.13 -27.12
CA MET A 1 -45.09 -36.19 -28.33
C MET A 1 -46.22 -35.20 -28.17
N LEU A 2 -46.44 -34.37 -29.20
CA LEU A 2 -47.66 -33.63 -29.58
C LEU A 2 -48.41 -32.83 -28.48
N ARG A 3 -48.49 -31.50 -28.62
CA ARG A 3 -49.61 -30.73 -29.24
C ARG A 3 -50.90 -30.78 -28.37
N VAL A 4 -51.74 -29.76 -28.18
CA VAL A 4 -51.94 -28.40 -28.69
C VAL A 4 -53.25 -27.91 -27.99
N THR A 5 -53.40 -26.58 -27.80
CA THR A 5 -54.66 -25.82 -27.55
C THR A 5 -55.49 -26.11 -26.28
N GLY A 6 -56.20 -25.18 -25.64
CA GLY A 6 -56.55 -23.78 -25.93
C GLY A 6 -57.84 -23.42 -25.18
N LYS A 7 -58.05 -22.11 -24.92
CA LYS A 7 -59.28 -21.43 -24.43
C LYS A 7 -59.59 -21.61 -22.92
N ARG A 8 -59.38 -20.61 -22.03
CA ARG A 8 -60.06 -19.30 -21.89
C ARG A 8 -61.59 -19.43 -22.00
N LYS A 9 -62.33 -19.41 -20.88
CA LYS A 9 -62.90 -18.19 -20.25
C LYS A 9 -64.08 -18.50 -19.30
N ILE A 10 -64.10 -17.73 -18.21
CA ILE A 10 -65.26 -17.21 -17.45
C ILE A 10 -65.93 -18.14 -16.43
N PHE A 11 -65.93 -17.68 -15.17
CA PHE A 11 -67.01 -17.67 -14.16
C PHE A 11 -66.32 -17.54 -12.79
N LEU A 12 -66.46 -16.47 -11.99
CA LEU A 12 -67.59 -15.88 -11.27
C LEU A 12 -67.09 -14.49 -10.78
N GLY A 13 -67.83 -13.39 -10.65
CA GLY A 13 -69.25 -13.23 -10.40
C GLY A 13 -69.58 -13.34 -8.91
N LEU A 14 -69.38 -12.27 -8.13
CA LEU A 14 -69.95 -11.92 -6.80
C LEU A 14 -68.97 -10.94 -6.11
N ALA A 15 -69.34 -9.80 -5.53
CA ALA A 15 -70.63 -9.30 -5.12
C ALA A 15 -70.61 -7.77 -5.20
N ALA A 16 -71.56 -7.24 -5.96
CA ALA A 16 -71.92 -5.83 -6.00
C ALA A 16 -72.82 -5.49 -4.80
N ALA A 17 -72.83 -4.21 -4.44
CA ALA A 17 -73.71 -3.55 -3.46
C ALA A 17 -73.19 -3.47 -2.01
N PHE A 18 -72.10 -2.72 -1.79
CA PHE A 18 -71.94 -1.88 -0.59
C PHE A 18 -70.89 -0.79 -0.85
N PHE A 19 -71.24 0.23 -1.62
CA PHE A 19 -70.71 1.61 -1.48
C PHE A 19 -71.40 2.51 -2.52
N ALA A 20 -72.74 2.54 -2.48
CA ALA A 20 -73.48 3.69 -2.99
C ALA A 20 -73.34 4.80 -1.93
N ILE A 21 -73.11 6.04 -2.37
CA ILE A 21 -72.73 7.26 -1.60
C ILE A 21 -71.22 7.55 -1.60
N MET A 22 -70.69 7.87 -2.79
CA MET A 22 -69.53 8.75 -3.04
C MET A 22 -69.35 8.85 -4.57
N LEU A 23 -70.34 9.43 -5.26
CA LEU A 23 -70.44 9.41 -6.72
C LEU A 23 -70.98 10.73 -7.27
N GLN A 24 -70.22 11.81 -7.07
CA GLN A 24 -70.21 13.00 -7.92
C GLN A 24 -68.83 13.66 -7.78
N LEU A 25 -67.99 13.56 -8.81
CA LEU A 25 -66.99 14.56 -9.24
C LEU A 25 -66.34 14.04 -10.55
N ASP A 26 -66.43 14.86 -11.59
CA ASP A 26 -66.01 14.61 -12.97
C ASP A 26 -64.52 14.27 -13.13
N PHE A 27 -64.23 13.22 -13.89
CA PHE A 27 -62.88 12.93 -14.41
C PHE A 27 -62.85 13.10 -15.94
N PRO A 28 -61.85 13.82 -16.48
CA PRO A 28 -61.78 14.18 -17.89
C PRO A 28 -61.42 12.98 -18.79
N SER A 29 -61.90 13.04 -20.03
CA SER A 29 -61.67 12.03 -21.07
C SER A 29 -60.18 11.75 -21.36
N PRO A 30 -59.80 10.50 -21.67
CA PRO A 30 -58.42 10.17 -21.99
C PRO A 30 -58.03 10.74 -23.36
N ALA A 31 -57.01 11.59 -23.35
CA ALA A 31 -56.37 12.13 -24.53
C ALA A 31 -55.89 11.01 -25.47
N GLN A 32 -56.18 11.16 -26.77
CA GLN A 32 -55.56 10.37 -27.84
C GLN A 32 -54.05 10.62 -27.85
N ALA A 33 -53.28 9.68 -27.31
CA ALA A 33 -51.85 9.62 -27.54
C ALA A 33 -51.59 9.20 -29.00
N ALA A 34 -51.15 10.15 -29.81
CA ALA A 34 -50.64 9.89 -31.16
C ALA A 34 -49.55 8.81 -31.10
N LYS A 35 -49.68 7.74 -31.90
CA LYS A 35 -48.62 6.75 -32.11
C LYS A 35 -47.41 7.47 -32.72
N ARG A 36 -46.38 7.72 -31.91
CA ARG A 36 -45.08 8.21 -32.42
C ARG A 36 -44.43 7.10 -33.24
N THR A 37 -44.47 7.20 -34.56
CA THR A 37 -43.66 6.39 -35.46
C THR A 37 -42.24 6.97 -35.50
N PHE A 38 -41.26 6.25 -34.96
CA PHE A 38 -39.85 6.61 -35.11
C PHE A 38 -39.37 6.21 -36.51
N THR A 39 -39.14 7.20 -37.38
CA THR A 39 -38.43 7.01 -38.65
C THR A 39 -36.95 6.72 -38.34
N LYS A 40 -36.39 5.62 -38.88
CA LYS A 40 -34.96 5.28 -38.73
C LYS A 40 -34.14 6.33 -39.47
N LYS A 41 -33.45 7.22 -38.73
CA LYS A 41 -32.46 8.15 -39.28
C LYS A 41 -31.18 7.38 -39.67
N GLY A 42 -30.49 7.81 -40.72
CA GLY A 42 -29.17 7.30 -41.07
C GLY A 42 -28.12 7.71 -40.04
N CYS A 43 -26.99 7.00 -39.99
CA CYS A 43 -25.93 7.30 -39.02
C CYS A 43 -25.41 8.73 -39.18
N THR A 44 -25.23 9.19 -40.41
CA THR A 44 -24.70 10.52 -40.74
C THR A 44 -25.65 11.66 -40.43
N ASP A 45 -26.96 11.41 -40.32
CA ASP A 45 -27.96 12.42 -39.94
C ASP A 45 -27.83 12.85 -38.48
N CYS A 46 -27.19 12.02 -37.65
CA CYS A 46 -26.90 12.31 -36.25
C CYS A 46 -25.40 12.56 -35.99
N HIS A 47 -24.54 12.30 -36.98
CA HIS A 47 -23.08 12.46 -36.90
C HIS A 47 -22.57 13.47 -37.94
N GLU A 48 -23.17 14.65 -38.03
CA GLU A 48 -22.81 15.67 -39.02
C GLU A 48 -21.35 16.14 -38.93
N ASP A 49 -20.80 16.22 -37.71
CA ASP A 49 -19.40 16.60 -37.49
C ASP A 49 -18.40 15.57 -38.02
N PHE A 50 -18.79 14.29 -38.04
CA PHE A 50 -17.99 13.24 -38.68
C PHE A 50 -17.86 13.49 -40.18
N ASN A 51 -18.98 13.84 -40.84
CA ASN A 51 -18.99 14.10 -42.28
C ASN A 51 -18.07 15.26 -42.64
N LYS A 52 -18.19 16.38 -41.90
CA LYS A 52 -17.34 17.56 -42.10
C LYS A 52 -15.86 17.24 -41.94
N LYS A 53 -15.52 16.34 -41.01
CA LYS A 53 -14.13 15.99 -40.69
C LYS A 53 -13.49 14.99 -41.66
N TYR A 54 -14.20 13.94 -42.07
CA TYR A 54 -13.59 12.80 -42.77
C TYR A 54 -13.91 12.71 -44.25
N LEU A 55 -15.11 13.12 -44.70
CA LEU A 55 -15.49 12.98 -46.11
C LEU A 55 -14.76 13.96 -47.04
N GLY A 56 -14.14 15.00 -46.50
CA GLY A 56 -13.32 15.97 -47.24
C GLY A 56 -11.84 15.60 -47.36
N LEU A 57 -11.38 14.51 -46.74
CA LEU A 57 -9.97 14.09 -46.79
C LEU A 57 -9.66 13.36 -48.10
N LYS A 58 -8.39 13.39 -48.53
CA LYS A 58 -7.98 12.85 -49.84
C LYS A 58 -8.29 11.36 -50.01
N ASN A 59 -8.06 10.55 -48.99
CA ASN A 59 -8.31 9.12 -49.02
C ASN A 59 -9.40 8.77 -48.01
N VAL A 60 -10.56 8.32 -48.50
CA VAL A 60 -11.69 7.88 -47.67
C VAL A 60 -11.86 6.38 -47.83
N HIS A 61 -12.01 5.66 -46.72
CA HIS A 61 -12.25 4.22 -46.71
C HIS A 61 -13.53 3.90 -47.49
N SER A 62 -13.51 2.87 -48.35
CA SER A 62 -14.62 2.54 -49.26
C SER A 62 -15.96 2.37 -48.53
N VAL A 63 -15.98 1.63 -47.43
CA VAL A 63 -17.16 1.43 -46.56
C VAL A 63 -17.75 2.75 -46.05
N VAL A 64 -16.90 3.72 -45.68
CA VAL A 64 -17.34 5.05 -45.21
C VAL A 64 -17.83 5.90 -46.38
N LYS A 65 -17.13 5.86 -47.51
CA LYS A 65 -17.53 6.57 -48.74
C LYS A 65 -18.90 6.10 -49.25
N GLU A 66 -19.21 4.82 -49.09
CA GLU A 66 -20.49 4.20 -49.46
C GLU A 66 -21.58 4.36 -48.38
N GLY A 67 -21.27 4.98 -47.23
CA GLY A 67 -22.24 5.17 -46.13
C GLY A 67 -22.61 3.89 -45.37
N LYS A 68 -21.86 2.81 -45.53
CA LYS A 68 -22.14 1.49 -44.93
C LYS A 68 -21.58 1.38 -43.50
N CYS A 69 -21.89 2.34 -42.63
CA CYS A 69 -21.34 2.41 -41.27
C CYS A 69 -21.63 1.16 -40.42
N GLU A 70 -22.77 0.50 -40.67
CA GLU A 70 -23.20 -0.72 -39.97
C GLU A 70 -22.30 -1.93 -40.28
N GLU A 71 -21.37 -1.85 -41.24
CA GLU A 71 -20.41 -2.94 -41.50
C GLU A 71 -19.34 -3.06 -40.42
N CYS A 72 -19.04 -1.97 -39.70
CA CYS A 72 -18.08 -1.98 -38.61
C CYS A 72 -18.72 -1.59 -37.26
N HIS A 73 -19.72 -0.70 -37.28
CA HIS A 73 -20.39 -0.20 -36.08
C HIS A 73 -21.71 -0.91 -35.82
N LEU A 74 -22.03 -1.11 -34.54
CA LEU A 74 -23.39 -1.49 -34.13
C LEU A 74 -24.21 -0.23 -33.83
N PRO A 75 -25.48 -0.16 -34.24
CA PRO A 75 -26.34 0.98 -33.94
C PRO A 75 -26.54 1.16 -32.43
N HIS A 76 -26.41 2.39 -31.92
CA HIS A 76 -26.50 2.69 -30.47
C HIS A 76 -27.71 3.54 -30.05
N GLY A 77 -28.63 3.88 -30.96
CA GLY A 77 -29.83 4.66 -30.61
C GLY A 77 -29.51 5.99 -29.94
N ILE A 78 -30.25 6.36 -28.89
CA ILE A 78 -30.16 7.66 -28.19
C ILE A 78 -28.91 7.76 -27.30
N VAL A 79 -28.41 6.63 -26.79
CA VAL A 79 -27.24 6.60 -25.90
C VAL A 79 -25.99 6.41 -26.75
N GLY A 80 -25.23 7.48 -26.95
CA GLY A 80 -23.98 7.44 -27.70
C GLY A 80 -22.92 6.59 -27.01
N LYS A 81 -22.78 5.33 -27.42
CA LYS A 81 -21.66 4.46 -27.05
C LYS A 81 -21.02 3.93 -28.33
N LEU A 82 -19.69 3.98 -28.40
CA LEU A 82 -18.96 3.32 -29.47
C LEU A 82 -19.16 1.81 -29.34
N LEU A 83 -19.91 1.24 -30.28
CA LEU A 83 -20.14 -0.19 -30.38
C LEU A 83 -19.59 -0.66 -31.73
N LEU A 84 -18.68 -1.62 -31.69
CA LEU A 84 -18.09 -2.25 -32.87
C LEU A 84 -18.61 -3.68 -32.98
N LYS A 85 -18.67 -4.23 -34.19
CA LYS A 85 -19.09 -5.63 -34.41
C LYS A 85 -18.11 -6.63 -33.80
N GLU A 86 -16.83 -6.29 -33.83
CA GLU A 86 -15.71 -7.09 -33.32
C GLU A 86 -14.71 -6.16 -32.64
N GLU A 87 -13.83 -6.72 -31.81
CA GLU A 87 -12.82 -5.96 -31.07
C GLU A 87 -11.46 -5.92 -31.80
N GLY A 88 -10.73 -4.82 -31.62
CA GLY A 88 -9.36 -4.67 -32.11
C GLY A 88 -9.21 -4.88 -33.62
N ASN A 89 -8.24 -5.71 -34.01
CA ASN A 89 -7.93 -5.98 -35.41
C ASN A 89 -8.90 -6.95 -36.07
N ASP A 90 -9.64 -7.75 -35.30
CA ASP A 90 -10.55 -8.76 -35.83
C ASP A 90 -11.68 -8.11 -36.65
N LEU A 91 -12.07 -6.89 -36.27
CA LEU A 91 -12.97 -6.04 -37.04
C LEU A 91 -12.47 -5.76 -38.47
N CYS A 92 -11.17 -5.50 -38.61
CA CYS A 92 -10.56 -5.24 -39.91
C CYS A 92 -10.46 -6.54 -40.73
N PHE A 93 -10.18 -7.66 -40.07
CA PHE A 93 -10.04 -8.97 -40.70
C PHE A 93 -11.35 -9.56 -41.23
N LEU A 94 -12.50 -8.97 -40.92
CA LEU A 94 -13.77 -9.29 -41.58
C LEU A 94 -13.72 -9.04 -43.09
N CYS A 95 -12.89 -8.09 -43.54
CA CYS A 95 -12.77 -7.73 -44.96
C CYS A 95 -11.31 -7.76 -45.48
N HIS A 96 -10.31 -7.55 -44.63
CA HIS A 96 -8.89 -7.58 -45.01
C HIS A 96 -8.26 -8.91 -44.66
N LYS A 97 -7.89 -9.71 -45.66
CA LYS A 97 -7.27 -11.02 -45.41
C LYS A 97 -5.85 -10.87 -44.87
N LYS A 98 -5.47 -11.73 -43.93
CA LYS A 98 -4.15 -11.69 -43.28
C LYS A 98 -3.02 -12.00 -44.27
N GLU A 99 -3.33 -12.79 -45.29
CA GLU A 99 -2.41 -13.18 -46.36
C GLU A 99 -2.03 -11.98 -47.23
N ASP A 100 -2.99 -11.11 -47.55
CA ASP A 100 -2.75 -9.87 -48.32
C ASP A 100 -1.84 -8.89 -47.56
N LEU A 101 -1.83 -8.99 -46.23
CA LEU A 101 -0.99 -8.21 -45.32
C LEU A 101 0.33 -8.92 -44.95
N LYS A 102 0.60 -10.10 -45.54
CA LYS A 102 1.78 -10.93 -45.28
C LYS A 102 1.97 -11.33 -43.81
N LEU A 103 0.88 -11.52 -43.07
CA LEU A 103 0.87 -11.86 -41.64
C LEU A 103 0.88 -13.39 -41.38
N GLY A 104 1.75 -14.11 -42.08
CA GLY A 104 1.85 -15.58 -41.99
C GLY A 104 2.44 -16.11 -40.67
N GLN A 105 2.32 -17.42 -40.42
CA GLN A 105 2.72 -18.06 -39.16
C GLN A 105 4.21 -17.95 -38.83
N ASP A 106 5.09 -17.90 -39.84
CA ASP A 106 6.55 -17.80 -39.66
C ASP A 106 7.06 -16.35 -39.63
N ALA A 107 6.16 -15.37 -39.72
CA ALA A 107 6.54 -13.95 -39.78
C ALA A 107 6.58 -13.33 -38.38
N LYS A 108 7.68 -12.64 -38.07
CA LYS A 108 7.76 -11.75 -36.92
C LYS A 108 6.88 -10.54 -37.21
N VAL A 109 5.81 -10.40 -36.43
CA VAL A 109 4.84 -9.31 -36.60
C VAL A 109 5.20 -8.12 -35.71
N HIS A 110 5.03 -6.91 -36.25
CA HIS A 110 5.21 -5.67 -35.49
C HIS A 110 4.35 -5.67 -34.22
N SER A 111 4.91 -5.20 -33.09
CA SER A 111 4.26 -5.25 -31.77
C SER A 111 2.88 -4.57 -31.74
N ALA A 112 2.73 -3.43 -32.43
CA ALA A 112 1.45 -2.73 -32.58
C ALA A 112 0.36 -3.61 -33.24
N LEU A 113 0.71 -4.42 -34.24
CA LEU A 113 -0.22 -5.36 -34.87
C LEU A 113 -0.55 -6.53 -33.95
N ARG A 114 0.47 -7.10 -33.28
CA ARG A 114 0.28 -8.18 -32.31
C ARG A 114 -0.65 -7.79 -31.15
N GLN A 115 -0.66 -6.51 -30.77
CA GLN A 115 -1.54 -5.97 -29.71
C GLN A 115 -2.95 -5.59 -30.20
N GLY A 116 -3.31 -5.87 -31.46
CA GLY A 116 -4.66 -5.55 -31.94
C GLY A 116 -4.88 -4.06 -32.25
N LYS A 117 -3.82 -3.29 -32.56
CA LYS A 117 -3.86 -1.83 -32.68
C LYS A 117 -3.58 -1.32 -34.10
N CYS A 118 -4.19 -1.88 -35.14
CA CYS A 118 -4.06 -1.36 -36.52
C CYS A 118 -4.42 0.13 -36.60
N VAL A 119 -5.44 0.56 -35.84
CA VAL A 119 -5.90 1.95 -35.76
C VAL A 119 -4.90 2.89 -35.08
N SER A 120 -3.75 2.42 -34.61
CA SER A 120 -2.67 3.29 -34.12
C SER A 120 -2.00 4.02 -35.28
N CYS A 121 -1.70 3.30 -36.36
CA CYS A 121 -1.05 3.84 -37.56
C CYS A 121 -2.07 4.19 -38.66
N HIS A 122 -3.16 3.44 -38.76
CA HIS A 122 -4.20 3.66 -39.76
C HIS A 122 -5.40 4.42 -39.18
N ASN A 123 -6.04 5.23 -40.01
CA ASN A 123 -7.35 5.78 -39.74
C ASN A 123 -8.40 4.97 -40.51
N PRO A 124 -9.27 4.19 -39.83
CA PRO A 124 -10.23 3.33 -40.51
C PRO A 124 -11.32 4.10 -41.28
N HIS A 125 -11.43 5.42 -41.10
CA HIS A 125 -12.42 6.23 -41.78
C HIS A 125 -11.86 6.95 -43.00
N ALA A 126 -10.86 7.81 -42.80
CA ALA A 126 -10.24 8.60 -43.85
C ALA A 126 -8.93 9.23 -43.35
N ALA A 127 -7.99 9.47 -44.26
CA ALA A 127 -6.78 10.25 -44.01
C ALA A 127 -6.23 10.90 -45.29
N ASP A 128 -5.43 11.95 -45.13
CA ASP A 128 -4.76 12.59 -46.28
C ASP A 128 -3.60 11.76 -46.83
N ALA A 129 -2.90 11.01 -45.97
CA ALA A 129 -1.83 10.12 -46.38
C ALA A 129 -2.40 8.87 -47.08
N ALA A 130 -1.63 8.34 -48.04
CA ALA A 130 -1.97 7.10 -48.74
C ALA A 130 -2.15 5.92 -47.77
N ASN A 131 -2.91 4.90 -48.20
CA ASN A 131 -3.23 3.71 -47.40
C ASN A 131 -3.88 4.03 -46.04
N LEU A 132 -4.54 5.19 -45.94
CA LEU A 132 -5.22 5.67 -44.75
C LEU A 132 -4.29 5.80 -43.53
N LEU A 133 -3.01 6.10 -43.74
CA LEU A 133 -2.08 6.33 -42.63
C LEU A 133 -2.41 7.66 -41.93
N LYS A 134 -2.22 7.70 -40.61
CA LYS A 134 -2.44 8.94 -39.83
C LYS A 134 -1.41 10.02 -40.10
N SER A 135 -0.26 9.67 -40.69
CA SER A 135 0.84 10.58 -41.02
C SER A 135 1.57 10.08 -42.24
N GLU A 136 2.24 10.96 -42.98
CA GLU A 136 2.96 10.61 -44.20
C GLU A 136 4.37 10.08 -43.93
N GLY A 137 4.81 9.11 -44.75
CA GLY A 137 6.17 8.59 -44.75
C GLY A 137 6.63 8.06 -43.38
N SER A 138 7.88 8.32 -43.02
CA SER A 138 8.48 7.89 -41.75
C SER A 138 7.86 8.53 -40.51
N ALA A 139 7.10 9.64 -40.66
CA ALA A 139 6.48 10.32 -39.52
C ALA A 139 5.49 9.42 -38.77
N VAL A 140 4.84 8.48 -39.46
CA VAL A 140 3.95 7.49 -38.81
C VAL A 140 4.71 6.56 -37.87
N CYS A 141 5.98 6.26 -38.15
CA CYS A 141 6.81 5.45 -37.26
C CYS A 141 7.18 6.23 -36.00
N PHE A 142 7.46 7.53 -36.15
CA PHE A 142 7.88 8.39 -35.05
C PHE A 142 6.76 8.79 -34.07
N THR A 143 5.51 8.39 -34.33
CA THR A 143 4.45 8.50 -33.32
C THR A 143 4.71 7.60 -32.11
N CYS A 144 5.50 6.55 -32.29
CA CYS A 144 5.88 5.60 -31.24
C CYS A 144 7.40 5.48 -31.08
N HIS A 145 8.18 5.71 -32.14
CA HIS A 145 9.64 5.64 -32.12
C HIS A 145 10.27 7.02 -31.91
N GLN A 146 11.24 7.11 -31.01
CA GLN A 146 11.96 8.36 -30.73
C GLN A 146 12.86 8.75 -31.90
N GLN A 147 12.51 9.83 -32.60
CA GLN A 147 13.16 10.26 -33.84
C GLN A 147 14.65 10.59 -33.67
N ASP A 148 15.02 11.19 -32.55
CA ASP A 148 16.40 11.55 -32.17
C ASP A 148 17.35 10.35 -32.13
N LYS A 149 16.82 9.13 -31.93
CA LYS A 149 17.63 7.90 -31.98
C LYS A 149 18.01 7.46 -33.40
N PHE A 150 17.25 7.90 -34.40
CA PHE A 150 17.44 7.49 -35.80
C PHE A 150 17.97 8.61 -36.69
N VAL A 151 17.92 9.85 -36.22
CA VAL A 151 18.32 11.06 -36.95
C VAL A 151 19.35 11.82 -36.10
N LYS A 152 20.59 11.32 -36.11
CA LYS A 152 21.78 11.98 -35.53
C LYS A 152 22.42 12.92 -36.55
N LYS A 153 23.62 13.45 -36.24
CA LYS A 153 24.38 14.39 -37.08
C LYS A 153 24.61 13.90 -38.52
N VAL A 154 24.95 12.62 -38.71
CA VAL A 154 25.19 12.01 -40.02
C VAL A 154 24.14 10.94 -40.25
N VAL A 155 23.16 11.22 -41.10
CA VAL A 155 22.08 10.28 -41.44
C VAL A 155 22.46 9.45 -42.66
N HIS A 156 22.11 8.17 -42.67
CA HIS A 156 22.31 7.31 -43.81
C HIS A 156 21.46 7.84 -45.00
N PRO A 157 22.06 8.20 -46.15
CA PRO A 157 21.34 8.91 -47.23
C PRO A 157 20.12 8.21 -47.80
N VAL A 158 20.04 6.87 -47.67
CA VAL A 158 18.85 6.11 -48.08
C VAL A 158 17.61 6.47 -47.24
N ILE A 159 17.79 6.80 -45.97
CA ILE A 159 16.68 7.12 -45.05
C ILE A 159 16.08 8.47 -45.43
N ASP A 160 16.90 9.46 -45.76
CA ASP A 160 16.41 10.76 -46.22
C ASP A 160 15.63 10.66 -47.54
N LYS A 161 16.03 9.72 -48.42
CA LYS A 161 15.43 9.57 -49.76
C LYS A 161 14.21 8.64 -49.81
N GLN A 162 14.25 7.53 -49.08
CA GLN A 162 13.29 6.44 -49.19
C GLN A 162 12.61 6.09 -47.85
N GLY A 163 13.01 6.75 -46.77
CA GLY A 163 12.47 6.52 -45.43
C GLY A 163 12.84 5.17 -44.83
N CYS A 164 12.20 4.85 -43.70
CA CYS A 164 12.44 3.60 -42.98
C CYS A 164 12.05 2.36 -43.82
N SER A 165 11.10 2.52 -44.75
CA SER A 165 10.62 1.46 -45.64
C SER A 165 11.64 0.97 -46.68
N ALA A 166 12.76 1.67 -46.83
CA ALA A 166 13.87 1.18 -47.66
C ALA A 166 14.46 -0.13 -47.13
N CYS A 167 14.46 -0.29 -45.80
CA CYS A 167 15.08 -1.42 -45.12
C CYS A 167 14.06 -2.23 -44.29
N HIS A 168 12.98 -1.61 -43.82
CA HIS A 168 12.01 -2.24 -42.93
C HIS A 168 10.64 -2.48 -43.58
N LEU A 169 9.99 -3.57 -43.19
CA LEU A 169 8.61 -3.90 -43.50
C LEU A 169 7.71 -3.51 -42.33
N ALA A 170 6.74 -2.63 -42.56
CA ALA A 170 5.95 -2.01 -41.46
C ALA A 170 5.06 -3.00 -40.67
N HIS A 171 4.67 -4.12 -41.27
CA HIS A 171 3.72 -5.08 -40.68
C HIS A 171 4.41 -6.33 -40.14
N SER A 172 5.20 -7.00 -40.97
CA SER A 172 5.82 -8.27 -40.63
C SER A 172 7.03 -8.55 -41.54
N SER A 173 7.97 -9.33 -41.03
CA SER A 173 9.06 -9.93 -41.81
C SER A 173 9.47 -11.28 -41.22
N THR A 174 10.10 -12.14 -42.02
CA THR A 174 10.80 -13.33 -41.52
C THR A 174 12.07 -12.94 -40.74
N GLU A 175 12.63 -11.75 -41.01
CA GLU A 175 13.84 -11.25 -40.39
C GLU A 175 13.57 -10.50 -39.08
N SER A 176 14.56 -10.50 -38.18
CA SER A 176 14.52 -9.71 -36.95
C SER A 176 14.40 -8.21 -37.25
N ASN A 177 13.80 -7.46 -36.34
CA ASN A 177 13.57 -6.00 -36.49
C ASN A 177 12.83 -5.62 -37.78
N LEU A 178 12.07 -6.56 -38.35
CA LEU A 178 11.27 -6.35 -39.55
C LEU A 178 12.08 -5.96 -40.79
N LEU A 179 13.33 -6.40 -40.91
CA LEU A 179 14.15 -6.11 -42.08
C LEU A 179 13.58 -6.78 -43.34
N ALA A 180 13.72 -6.15 -44.50
CA ALA A 180 13.21 -6.70 -45.77
C ALA A 180 13.97 -7.96 -46.24
N MET A 181 15.22 -8.13 -45.79
CA MET A 181 16.07 -9.31 -46.02
C MET A 181 17.18 -9.37 -44.96
N ALA A 182 17.95 -10.46 -44.96
CA ALA A 182 19.07 -10.65 -44.04
C ALA A 182 20.04 -9.43 -44.05
N PRO A 183 20.57 -8.98 -42.90
CA PRO A 183 21.30 -7.70 -42.78
C PRO A 183 22.51 -7.56 -43.73
N ASP A 184 23.31 -8.61 -43.87
CA ASP A 184 24.46 -8.67 -44.77
C ASP A 184 24.05 -8.46 -46.23
N LYS A 185 23.03 -9.21 -46.67
CA LYS A 185 22.48 -9.09 -48.03
C LYS A 185 21.82 -7.74 -48.26
N LEU A 186 21.15 -7.19 -47.25
CA LEU A 186 20.49 -5.89 -47.33
C LEU A 186 21.52 -4.77 -47.58
N CYS A 187 22.59 -4.73 -46.78
CA CYS A 187 23.67 -3.77 -46.98
C CYS A 187 24.31 -3.95 -48.36
N LEU A 188 24.66 -5.20 -48.73
CA LEU A 188 25.34 -5.50 -50.00
C LEU A 188 24.45 -5.30 -51.24
N SER A 189 23.12 -5.21 -51.09
CA SER A 189 22.22 -4.85 -52.19
C SER A 189 22.49 -3.44 -52.74
N CYS A 190 23.05 -2.56 -51.90
CA CYS A 190 23.38 -1.17 -52.23
C CYS A 190 24.89 -0.89 -52.16
N HIS A 191 25.63 -1.62 -51.31
CA HIS A 191 27.06 -1.46 -51.11
C HIS A 191 27.86 -2.55 -51.83
N LYS A 192 28.64 -2.17 -52.85
CA LYS A 192 29.47 -3.08 -53.63
C LYS A 192 30.77 -3.41 -52.89
N SER A 193 30.91 -4.64 -52.41
CA SER A 193 32.10 -5.10 -51.66
C SER A 193 33.34 -5.32 -52.54
N ASP A 194 33.16 -5.50 -53.85
CA ASP A 194 34.22 -5.66 -54.85
C ASP A 194 34.82 -4.33 -55.33
N ALA A 195 34.24 -3.19 -54.92
CA ALA A 195 34.75 -1.88 -55.28
C ALA A 195 36.05 -1.57 -54.53
N SER A 196 37.08 -1.09 -55.25
CA SER A 196 38.38 -0.75 -54.64
C SER A 196 38.27 0.28 -53.51
N ALA A 197 37.31 1.21 -53.60
CA ALA A 197 37.01 2.17 -52.53
C ALA A 197 36.54 1.48 -51.24
N PHE A 198 35.76 0.39 -51.35
CA PHE A 198 35.31 -0.39 -50.20
C PHE A 198 36.49 -1.14 -49.57
N THR A 199 37.30 -1.84 -50.37
CA THR A 199 38.47 -2.59 -49.89
C THR A 199 39.48 -1.68 -49.18
N ASN A 200 39.79 -0.53 -49.77
CA ASN A 200 40.74 0.43 -49.19
C ASN A 200 40.22 1.05 -47.89
N ALA A 201 38.90 1.32 -47.81
CA ALA A 201 38.29 1.88 -46.59
C ALA A 201 38.32 0.90 -45.40
N HIS A 202 38.49 -0.40 -45.64
CA HIS A 202 38.53 -1.45 -44.61
C HIS A 202 39.91 -2.12 -44.49
N GLY A 203 40.98 -1.45 -44.94
CA GLY A 203 42.35 -1.94 -44.79
C GLY A 203 42.63 -3.25 -45.53
N GLY A 204 41.83 -3.61 -46.55
CA GLY A 204 41.98 -4.85 -47.29
C GLY A 204 41.38 -6.09 -46.63
N TYR A 205 40.79 -5.98 -45.43
CA TYR A 205 40.20 -7.12 -44.73
C TYR A 205 38.84 -7.53 -45.33
N PRO A 206 38.51 -8.85 -45.35
CA PRO A 206 37.28 -9.38 -45.92
C PRO A 206 36.08 -9.19 -44.96
N VAL A 207 35.73 -7.93 -44.68
CA VAL A 207 34.65 -7.54 -43.76
C VAL A 207 33.26 -7.74 -44.35
N ASP A 208 33.15 -7.90 -45.66
CA ASP A 208 31.91 -8.18 -46.41
C ASP A 208 31.25 -9.50 -45.98
N LYS A 209 32.04 -10.42 -45.42
CA LYS A 209 31.57 -11.70 -44.87
C LYS A 209 31.21 -11.61 -43.37
N LYS A 210 31.25 -10.41 -42.79
CA LYS A 210 30.97 -10.15 -41.37
C LYS A 210 29.81 -9.17 -41.23
N SER A 211 29.30 -9.03 -40.01
CA SER A 211 28.15 -8.14 -39.77
C SER A 211 28.56 -6.67 -39.78
N CYS A 212 28.04 -5.90 -40.73
CA CYS A 212 28.31 -4.47 -40.89
C CYS A 212 27.90 -3.66 -39.65
N THR A 213 26.85 -4.10 -38.95
CA THR A 213 26.26 -3.38 -37.80
C THR A 213 27.06 -3.52 -36.51
N ILE A 214 28.16 -4.29 -36.53
CA ILE A 214 29.10 -4.34 -35.42
C ILE A 214 29.80 -2.98 -35.29
N CYS A 215 30.23 -2.41 -36.44
CA CYS A 215 30.99 -1.17 -36.50
C CYS A 215 30.16 0.05 -36.93
N HIS A 216 29.17 -0.17 -37.80
CA HIS A 216 28.34 0.90 -38.34
C HIS A 216 26.96 0.95 -37.69
N ASP A 217 26.45 2.17 -37.47
CA ASP A 217 25.02 2.40 -37.24
C ASP A 217 24.34 2.50 -38.62
N PRO A 218 23.43 1.57 -38.99
CA PRO A 218 22.81 1.57 -40.32
C PRO A 218 21.84 2.75 -40.52
N HIS A 219 21.46 3.48 -39.46
CA HIS A 219 20.55 4.60 -39.55
C HIS A 219 21.26 5.94 -39.56
N SER A 220 22.01 6.22 -38.50
CA SER A 220 22.70 7.49 -38.34
C SER A 220 23.76 7.41 -37.26
N ALA A 221 24.80 8.24 -37.37
CA ALA A 221 25.84 8.35 -36.36
C ALA A 221 26.26 9.79 -36.12
N GLU A 222 26.99 10.01 -35.03
CA GLU A 222 27.67 11.29 -34.80
C GLU A 222 28.92 11.44 -35.68
N GLN A 223 29.51 10.31 -36.06
CA GLN A 223 30.76 10.26 -36.82
C GLN A 223 30.51 10.06 -38.32
N ALA A 224 31.47 10.49 -39.12
CA ALA A 224 31.48 10.22 -40.56
C ALA A 224 31.48 8.72 -40.85
N LYS A 225 31.04 8.33 -42.05
CA LYS A 225 30.94 6.93 -42.49
C LYS A 225 30.05 6.05 -41.58
N LEU A 226 29.21 6.67 -40.76
CA LEU A 226 28.26 5.99 -39.88
C LEU A 226 28.91 5.07 -38.84
N LEU A 227 30.17 5.33 -38.45
CA LEU A 227 30.80 4.59 -37.35
C LEU A 227 30.11 4.92 -36.03
N LYS A 228 30.01 3.94 -35.13
CA LYS A 228 29.42 4.14 -33.79
C LYS A 228 30.15 5.22 -32.98
N GLY A 229 29.51 5.69 -31.91
CA GLY A 229 29.93 6.87 -31.15
C GLY A 229 31.36 6.80 -30.57
N SER A 230 31.82 5.62 -30.19
CA SER A 230 33.19 5.35 -29.72
C SER A 230 33.85 4.36 -30.66
N VAL A 231 35.02 4.72 -31.21
CA VAL A 231 35.81 3.89 -32.13
C VAL A 231 37.21 3.73 -31.57
N HIS A 232 37.72 2.51 -31.59
CA HIS A 232 39.08 2.23 -31.15
C HIS A 232 40.08 2.73 -32.19
N ASN A 233 41.22 3.29 -31.76
CA ASN A 233 42.18 3.94 -32.64
C ASN A 233 42.66 3.05 -33.82
N PRO A 234 43.05 1.77 -33.61
CA PRO A 234 43.34 0.83 -34.71
C PRO A 234 42.23 0.71 -35.76
N VAL A 235 40.96 0.75 -35.35
CA VAL A 235 39.83 0.70 -36.30
C VAL A 235 39.68 2.01 -37.05
N ALA A 236 39.83 3.15 -36.37
CA ALA A 236 39.76 4.47 -37.01
C ALA A 236 40.88 4.67 -38.05
N ALA A 237 42.06 4.11 -37.80
CA ALA A 237 43.22 4.15 -38.68
C ALA A 237 43.26 3.02 -39.73
N ALA A 238 42.35 2.03 -39.65
CA ALA A 238 42.36 0.80 -40.43
C ALA A 238 43.63 -0.06 -40.28
N GLU A 239 44.26 0.00 -39.10
CA GLU A 239 45.47 -0.74 -38.69
C GLU A 239 45.09 -2.06 -38.01
N CYS A 240 44.26 -2.88 -38.67
CA CYS A 240 43.75 -4.11 -38.07
C CYS A 240 44.88 -5.13 -37.79
N ASP A 241 45.99 -5.07 -38.53
CA ASP A 241 47.16 -5.94 -38.41
C ASP A 241 47.95 -5.73 -37.10
N SER A 242 47.67 -4.67 -36.34
CA SER A 242 48.19 -4.51 -34.98
C SER A 242 47.65 -5.57 -34.03
N CYS A 243 46.45 -6.09 -34.32
CA CYS A 243 45.73 -7.03 -33.46
C CYS A 243 45.41 -8.35 -34.15
N HIS A 244 45.30 -8.34 -35.48
CA HIS A 244 44.91 -9.46 -36.32
C HIS A 244 46.02 -9.88 -37.29
N ASN A 245 45.88 -11.08 -37.85
CA ASN A 245 46.75 -11.52 -38.95
C ASN A 245 46.59 -10.63 -40.19
N PRO A 246 47.61 -10.47 -41.03
CA PRO A 246 47.52 -9.66 -42.24
C PRO A 246 46.34 -10.04 -43.15
N PRO A 247 45.78 -9.09 -43.94
CA PRO A 247 44.61 -9.33 -44.78
C PRO A 247 44.73 -10.51 -45.77
N ALA A 248 45.95 -10.82 -46.21
CA ALA A 248 46.25 -11.88 -47.16
C ALA A 248 46.43 -13.27 -46.52
N ASP A 249 46.38 -13.37 -45.18
CA ASP A 249 46.49 -14.63 -44.45
C ASP A 249 45.28 -15.55 -44.73
N ALA A 250 45.43 -16.85 -44.50
CA ALA A 250 44.30 -17.79 -44.59
C ALA A 250 43.22 -17.51 -43.54
N ASN A 251 43.60 -16.93 -42.39
CA ASN A 251 42.71 -16.54 -41.31
C ASN A 251 42.98 -15.08 -40.88
N PRO A 252 42.61 -14.07 -41.69
CA PRO A 252 42.95 -12.68 -41.43
C PRO A 252 42.43 -12.17 -40.08
N PHE A 253 41.28 -12.63 -39.60
CA PHE A 253 40.72 -12.18 -38.32
C PHE A 253 41.24 -12.94 -37.08
N LYS A 254 42.19 -13.87 -37.24
CA LYS A 254 42.84 -14.49 -36.09
C LYS A 254 43.67 -13.43 -35.37
N THR A 255 43.62 -13.38 -34.04
CA THR A 255 44.40 -12.42 -33.27
C THR A 255 45.86 -12.84 -33.14
N THR A 256 46.76 -11.86 -33.02
CA THR A 256 48.21 -12.08 -32.89
C THR A 256 48.62 -12.60 -31.50
N LYS A 257 47.81 -12.30 -30.47
CA LYS A 257 47.92 -12.79 -29.09
C LYS A 257 46.55 -13.20 -28.55
N GLU A 258 46.54 -13.92 -27.44
CA GLU A 258 45.32 -14.42 -26.80
C GLU A 258 44.83 -13.50 -25.68
N GLY A 259 43.50 -13.34 -25.59
CA GLY A 259 42.82 -12.69 -24.47
C GLY A 259 43.35 -11.29 -24.10
N GLY A 260 43.47 -11.04 -22.79
CA GLY A 260 43.93 -9.78 -22.24
C GLY A 260 45.40 -9.45 -22.57
N GLU A 261 46.24 -10.45 -22.87
CA GLU A 261 47.65 -10.23 -23.21
C GLU A 261 47.79 -9.35 -24.46
N LEU A 262 46.89 -9.50 -25.41
CA LEU A 262 46.84 -8.65 -26.60
C LEU A 262 46.61 -7.18 -26.24
N CYS A 263 45.65 -6.90 -25.35
CA CYS A 263 45.29 -5.55 -24.94
C CYS A 263 46.45 -4.87 -24.18
N MET A 264 47.14 -5.64 -23.34
CA MET A 264 48.25 -5.16 -22.52
C MET A 264 49.54 -4.87 -23.32
N THR A 265 49.57 -5.16 -24.62
CA THR A 265 50.67 -4.68 -25.49
C THR A 265 50.69 -3.17 -25.68
N CYS A 266 49.56 -2.51 -25.44
CA CYS A 266 49.41 -1.06 -25.56
C CYS A 266 48.78 -0.42 -24.31
N HIS A 267 47.97 -1.16 -23.54
CA HIS A 267 47.32 -0.67 -22.33
C HIS A 267 48.11 -1.10 -21.09
N GLU A 268 48.83 -0.16 -20.49
CA GLU A 268 49.62 -0.42 -19.28
C GLU A 268 48.73 -0.72 -18.07
N LYS A 269 48.92 -1.90 -17.45
CA LYS A 269 48.10 -2.38 -16.32
C LYS A 269 48.05 -1.38 -15.16
N ASP A 270 49.20 -0.83 -14.76
CA ASP A 270 49.30 0.13 -13.65
C ASP A 270 48.51 1.42 -13.93
N SER A 271 48.49 1.87 -15.19
CA SER A 271 47.70 3.04 -15.59
C SER A 271 46.19 2.79 -15.50
N LEU A 272 45.75 1.56 -15.75
CA LEU A 272 44.34 1.15 -15.65
C LEU A 272 43.87 0.92 -14.22
N MET A 273 44.78 0.51 -13.33
CA MET A 273 44.53 0.30 -11.91
C MET A 273 44.55 1.60 -11.10
N GLY A 274 45.33 2.59 -11.53
CA GLY A 274 45.54 3.82 -10.77
C GLY A 274 46.16 3.52 -9.40
N GLU A 275 45.54 4.00 -8.32
CA GLU A 275 45.98 3.72 -6.95
C GLU A 275 45.43 2.39 -6.40
N GLY A 276 44.60 1.68 -7.18
CA GLY A 276 43.93 0.47 -6.74
C GLY A 276 44.88 -0.71 -6.55
N LYS A 277 44.72 -1.43 -5.44
CA LYS A 277 45.50 -2.65 -5.13
C LYS A 277 44.64 -3.91 -5.18
N ILE A 278 43.32 -3.76 -5.03
CA ILE A 278 42.36 -4.85 -5.04
C ILE A 278 41.78 -4.90 -6.45
N GLU A 279 42.20 -5.88 -7.22
CA GLU A 279 41.76 -6.07 -8.60
C GLU A 279 40.34 -6.66 -8.64
N HIS A 280 39.54 -6.18 -9.59
CA HIS A 280 38.27 -6.78 -9.94
C HIS A 280 38.53 -8.09 -10.68
N ALA A 281 37.84 -9.17 -10.31
CA ALA A 281 38.14 -10.51 -10.83
C ALA A 281 38.21 -10.61 -12.37
N PRO A 282 37.27 -10.05 -13.17
CA PRO A 282 37.38 -10.07 -14.63
C PRO A 282 38.58 -9.30 -15.18
N PHE A 283 39.02 -8.26 -14.48
CA PHE A 283 40.22 -7.51 -14.85
C PHE A 283 41.48 -8.33 -14.55
N GLN A 284 41.52 -8.98 -13.38
CA GLN A 284 42.63 -9.84 -12.97
C GLN A 284 42.85 -11.02 -13.93
N THR A 285 41.78 -11.62 -14.44
CA THR A 285 41.83 -12.75 -15.39
C THR A 285 41.99 -12.31 -16.84
N GLY A 286 42.03 -11.00 -17.13
CA GLY A 286 42.21 -10.46 -18.48
C GLY A 286 40.96 -10.56 -19.37
N GLU A 287 39.78 -10.70 -18.78
CA GLU A 287 38.48 -10.77 -19.48
C GLU A 287 37.97 -9.38 -19.92
N CYS A 288 38.83 -8.60 -20.57
CA CYS A 288 38.54 -7.22 -21.00
C CYS A 288 37.29 -7.15 -21.89
N LEU A 289 37.08 -8.19 -22.71
CA LEU A 289 35.98 -8.27 -23.68
C LEU A 289 34.60 -8.52 -23.06
N SER A 290 34.54 -8.87 -21.78
CA SER A 290 33.26 -8.91 -21.04
C SER A 290 32.63 -7.52 -20.93
N CYS A 291 33.48 -6.49 -20.86
CA CYS A 291 33.09 -5.11 -20.61
C CYS A 291 33.36 -4.18 -21.78
N HIS A 292 34.37 -4.46 -22.60
CA HIS A 292 34.78 -3.61 -23.72
C HIS A 292 34.60 -4.31 -25.07
N ASN A 293 34.23 -3.53 -26.08
CA ASN A 293 34.30 -3.91 -27.48
C ASN A 293 35.51 -3.22 -28.14
N PRO A 294 36.60 -3.94 -28.45
CA PRO A 294 37.85 -3.35 -28.91
C PRO A 294 37.77 -2.75 -30.32
N HIS A 295 36.62 -2.86 -31.00
CA HIS A 295 36.41 -2.25 -32.29
C HIS A 295 35.65 -0.92 -32.17
N THR A 296 34.37 -1.00 -31.80
CA THR A 296 33.49 0.17 -31.68
C THR A 296 32.38 -0.08 -30.66
N SER A 297 31.83 0.99 -30.10
CA SER A 297 30.63 0.94 -29.28
C SER A 297 29.81 2.22 -29.40
N ASP A 298 28.51 2.13 -29.12
CA ASP A 298 27.65 3.29 -28.90
C ASP A 298 27.90 3.95 -27.53
N GLN A 299 28.65 3.29 -26.65
CA GLN A 299 28.99 3.78 -25.31
C GLN A 299 30.42 4.32 -25.28
N GLU A 300 30.65 5.31 -24.42
CA GLU A 300 31.99 5.85 -24.17
C GLU A 300 32.96 4.76 -23.71
N LYS A 301 34.26 4.97 -23.97
CA LYS A 301 35.34 4.04 -23.58
C LYS A 301 35.10 2.61 -24.08
N LEU A 302 34.39 2.48 -25.21
CA LEU A 302 34.13 1.21 -25.87
C LEU A 302 33.36 0.20 -25.02
N LEU A 303 32.54 0.63 -24.07
CA LEU A 303 31.80 -0.31 -23.21
C LEU A 303 30.74 -1.11 -24.00
N THR A 304 30.56 -2.38 -23.68
CA THR A 304 29.57 -3.25 -24.36
C THR A 304 28.13 -2.90 -24.01
N ASN A 305 27.91 -2.30 -22.84
CA ASN A 305 26.59 -1.92 -22.31
C ASN A 305 26.62 -0.54 -21.63
N LYS A 306 25.45 0.09 -21.53
CA LYS A 306 25.29 1.44 -20.98
C LYS A 306 25.24 1.44 -19.46
N GLY A 307 26.12 2.22 -18.81
CA GLY A 307 26.08 2.51 -17.38
C GLY A 307 25.97 1.24 -16.53
N ASN A 308 25.05 1.21 -15.56
CA ASN A 308 24.90 0.09 -14.62
C ASN A 308 24.48 -1.22 -15.27
N GLN A 309 23.87 -1.18 -16.46
CA GLN A 309 23.49 -2.41 -17.18
C GLN A 309 24.70 -3.27 -17.50
N LEU A 310 25.88 -2.64 -17.65
CA LEU A 310 27.12 -3.38 -17.79
C LEU A 310 27.43 -4.20 -16.53
N CYS A 311 27.35 -3.59 -15.35
CA CYS A 311 27.63 -4.28 -14.10
C CYS A 311 26.60 -5.40 -13.84
N PHE A 312 25.34 -5.18 -14.19
CA PHE A 312 24.24 -6.11 -13.96
C PHE A 312 24.28 -7.36 -14.85
N THR A 313 25.12 -7.42 -15.89
CA THR A 313 25.32 -8.67 -16.63
C THR A 313 25.87 -9.79 -15.75
N CYS A 314 26.60 -9.42 -14.70
CA CYS A 314 27.17 -10.35 -13.72
C CYS A 314 26.59 -10.13 -12.32
N HIS A 315 26.31 -8.88 -11.92
CA HIS A 315 25.72 -8.54 -10.61
C HIS A 315 24.20 -8.39 -10.68
N ALA A 316 23.51 -9.44 -11.13
CA ALA A 316 22.07 -9.40 -11.39
C ALA A 316 21.22 -9.09 -10.13
N ASP A 317 21.66 -9.52 -8.95
CA ASP A 317 20.95 -9.28 -7.69
C ASP A 317 20.81 -7.79 -7.36
N THR A 318 21.80 -6.98 -7.73
CA THR A 318 21.79 -5.53 -7.52
C THR A 318 20.87 -4.80 -8.52
N SER A 319 20.42 -5.47 -9.58
CA SER A 319 19.48 -4.91 -10.56
C SER A 319 18.01 -4.99 -10.13
N GLN A 320 17.73 -5.68 -9.02
CA GLN A 320 16.36 -5.88 -8.55
C GLN A 320 15.68 -4.58 -8.16
N MET A 321 14.41 -4.43 -8.54
CA MET A 321 13.62 -3.28 -8.12
C MET A 321 13.28 -3.38 -6.64
N VAL A 322 13.76 -2.41 -5.88
CA VAL A 322 13.45 -2.21 -4.45
C VAL A 322 12.49 -1.04 -4.27
N LYS A 323 11.72 -1.03 -3.17
CA LYS A 323 10.76 0.04 -2.89
C LYS A 323 11.44 1.41 -2.67
N PHE A 324 12.61 1.40 -2.04
CA PHE A 324 13.42 2.59 -1.77
C PHE A 324 14.79 2.43 -2.43
N PRO A 325 14.93 2.77 -3.73
CA PRO A 325 16.21 2.71 -4.41
C PRO A 325 17.14 3.80 -3.86
N HIS A 326 18.43 3.50 -3.77
CA HIS A 326 19.42 4.51 -3.44
C HIS A 326 19.71 5.38 -4.68
N ALA A 327 19.62 6.71 -4.54
CA ALA A 327 19.68 7.65 -5.67
C ALA A 327 20.87 7.46 -6.62
N PRO A 328 22.10 7.16 -6.17
CA PRO A 328 23.24 6.91 -7.06
C PRO A 328 23.02 5.80 -8.10
N LEU A 329 22.18 4.79 -7.83
CA LEU A 329 21.88 3.72 -8.79
C LEU A 329 21.11 4.19 -10.03
N SER A 330 20.42 5.32 -9.94
CA SER A 330 19.70 5.93 -11.06
C SER A 330 20.41 7.15 -11.64
N SER A 331 21.59 7.50 -11.11
CA SER A 331 22.42 8.58 -11.62
C SER A 331 23.20 8.16 -12.87
N ASP A 332 23.62 9.13 -13.68
CA ASP A 332 24.42 8.87 -14.88
C ASP A 332 25.75 8.15 -14.57
N ARG A 333 26.38 8.52 -13.46
CA ARG A 333 27.63 7.88 -13.00
C ARG A 333 27.38 6.51 -12.36
N GLY A 334 26.19 6.29 -11.81
CA GLY A 334 25.73 4.97 -11.42
C GLY A 334 26.62 4.30 -10.36
N CYS A 335 26.92 3.02 -10.56
CA CYS A 335 27.82 2.21 -9.74
C CYS A 335 29.21 2.85 -9.60
N LEU A 336 29.69 3.53 -10.64
CA LEU A 336 31.01 4.19 -10.67
C LEU A 336 31.09 5.44 -9.79
N SER A 337 29.99 5.81 -9.13
CA SER A 337 29.99 6.84 -8.08
C SER A 337 30.72 6.35 -6.84
N CYS A 338 30.65 5.04 -6.57
CA CYS A 338 31.23 4.42 -5.39
C CYS A 338 32.31 3.40 -5.75
N HIS A 339 32.12 2.66 -6.84
CA HIS A 339 32.99 1.57 -7.25
C HIS A 339 34.06 1.99 -8.27
N ALA A 340 35.19 1.29 -8.25
CA ALA A 340 36.17 1.30 -9.33
C ALA A 340 36.03 0.01 -10.18
N PRO A 341 36.00 0.11 -11.52
CA PRO A 341 35.68 -1.02 -12.38
C PRO A 341 36.83 -2.00 -12.61
N HIS A 342 38.08 -1.56 -12.44
CA HIS A 342 39.29 -2.40 -12.65
C HIS A 342 39.97 -2.77 -11.34
N ALA A 343 40.26 -1.78 -10.49
CA ALA A 343 40.86 -2.00 -9.19
C ALA A 343 40.52 -0.84 -8.25
N ALA A 344 40.43 -1.11 -6.95
CA ALA A 344 40.20 -0.10 -5.93
C ALA A 344 41.17 -0.21 -4.76
N VAL A 345 41.18 0.81 -3.91
CA VAL A 345 42.00 0.85 -2.70
C VAL A 345 41.39 0.01 -1.58
N TYR A 346 40.06 -0.06 -1.52
CA TYR A 346 39.31 -0.72 -0.44
C TYR A 346 38.56 -1.96 -0.96
N GLU A 347 38.27 -2.89 -0.03
CA GLU A 347 37.50 -4.11 -0.33
C GLU A 347 36.13 -3.79 -0.95
N LYS A 348 35.56 -4.76 -1.66
CA LYS A 348 34.31 -4.58 -2.44
C LYS A 348 34.44 -3.51 -3.54
N LEU A 349 35.68 -3.20 -3.94
CA LEU A 349 36.04 -2.30 -5.03
C LEU A 349 35.54 -0.86 -4.85
N VAL A 350 35.53 -0.34 -3.63
CA VAL A 350 35.09 1.05 -3.37
C VAL A 350 36.25 2.04 -3.34
N ASN A 351 35.97 3.28 -3.73
CA ASN A 351 36.99 4.33 -3.91
C ASN A 351 37.45 4.99 -2.59
N LYS A 352 36.69 4.83 -1.51
CA LYS A 352 36.94 5.46 -0.19
C LYS A 352 36.52 4.50 0.92
N ASP A 353 37.00 4.75 2.14
CA ASP A 353 36.48 4.06 3.32
C ASP A 353 34.97 4.32 3.48
N GLU A 354 34.26 3.38 4.09
CA GLU A 354 32.80 3.35 4.15
C GLU A 354 32.17 4.66 4.61
N GLY A 355 32.63 5.17 5.76
CA GLY A 355 32.14 6.40 6.35
C GLY A 355 32.36 7.61 5.47
N GLU A 356 33.61 7.87 5.08
CA GLU A 356 33.92 9.03 4.24
C GLU A 356 33.29 8.92 2.85
N LEU A 357 33.13 7.71 2.31
CA LEU A 357 32.40 7.48 1.06
C LEU A 357 30.97 7.98 1.16
N CYS A 358 30.22 7.54 2.18
CA CYS A 358 28.85 7.98 2.39
C CYS A 358 28.77 9.50 2.60
N PHE A 359 29.69 10.07 3.38
CA PHE A 359 29.69 11.50 3.69
C PHE A 359 30.12 12.43 2.55
N THR A 360 30.66 11.89 1.44
CA THR A 360 30.84 12.70 0.22
C THR A 360 29.52 13.31 -0.28
N CYS A 361 28.41 12.59 -0.10
CA CYS A 361 27.07 13.03 -0.48
C CYS A 361 26.19 13.35 0.75
N HIS A 362 26.30 12.57 1.83
CA HIS A 362 25.49 12.72 3.05
C HIS A 362 26.09 13.71 4.06
N THR A 363 26.49 14.90 3.58
CA THR A 363 27.14 15.94 4.38
C THR A 363 26.27 16.46 5.52
N GLU A 364 24.96 16.58 5.30
CA GLU A 364 24.02 17.03 6.34
C GLU A 364 23.85 15.99 7.46
N THR A 365 23.90 14.69 7.13
CA THR A 365 23.88 13.63 8.14
C THR A 365 25.11 13.70 9.03
N ARG A 366 26.29 13.93 8.44
CA ARG A 366 27.55 14.15 9.17
C ARG A 366 27.43 15.35 10.12
N LYS A 367 27.02 16.51 9.60
CA LYS A 367 26.84 17.74 10.39
C LYS A 367 25.80 17.58 11.51
N ALA A 368 24.74 16.83 11.26
CA ALA A 368 23.73 16.54 12.27
C ALA A 368 24.32 15.70 13.40
N GLY A 369 25.07 14.66 13.07
CA GLY A 369 25.78 13.82 14.05
C GLY A 369 26.77 14.60 14.90
N GLU A 370 27.56 15.49 14.29
CA GLU A 370 28.52 16.37 14.99
C GLU A 370 27.85 17.31 16.02
N LYS A 371 26.53 17.55 15.91
CA LYS A 371 25.76 18.40 16.83
C LYS A 371 25.03 17.61 17.92
N MET A 372 25.02 16.28 17.85
CA MET A 372 24.33 15.44 18.83
C MET A 372 25.16 15.34 20.12
N GLN A 373 24.50 15.44 21.27
CA GLN A 373 25.17 15.26 22.57
C GLN A 373 25.54 13.80 22.83
N ILE A 374 24.73 12.86 22.34
CA ILE A 374 24.95 11.42 22.50
C ILE A 374 24.83 10.78 21.12
N VAL A 375 25.92 10.20 20.64
CA VAL A 375 25.99 9.52 19.35
C VAL A 375 25.90 8.02 19.57
N HIS A 376 25.20 7.31 18.68
CA HIS A 376 25.11 5.86 18.73
C HIS A 376 26.39 5.24 18.13
N SER A 377 27.01 4.27 18.80
CA SER A 377 28.33 3.74 18.44
C SER A 377 28.49 3.34 16.96
N PRO A 378 27.55 2.63 16.31
CA PRO A 378 27.68 2.31 14.88
C PRO A 378 27.79 3.56 13.97
N PHE A 379 27.17 4.67 14.37
CA PHE A 379 27.26 5.93 13.63
C PHE A 379 28.58 6.65 13.92
N GLU A 380 29.05 6.65 15.17
CA GLU A 380 30.35 7.22 15.57
C GLU A 380 31.52 6.51 14.87
N GLU A 381 31.44 5.17 14.77
CA GLU A 381 32.38 4.30 14.07
C GLU A 381 32.20 4.30 12.54
N LYS A 382 31.23 5.08 12.04
CA LYS A 382 30.91 5.26 10.61
C LYS A 382 30.51 3.97 9.88
N MET A 383 29.94 3.01 10.59
CA MET A 383 29.47 1.70 10.09
C MET A 383 28.08 1.82 9.44
N CYS A 384 27.96 2.65 8.41
CA CYS A 384 26.70 2.97 7.76
C CYS A 384 25.97 1.72 7.22
N THR A 385 26.73 0.77 6.68
CA THR A 385 26.24 -0.44 6.01
C THR A 385 25.77 -1.53 6.96
N SER A 386 26.05 -1.40 8.26
CA SER A 386 25.46 -2.27 9.29
C SER A 386 23.96 -2.05 9.43
N CYS A 387 23.48 -0.85 9.12
CA CYS A 387 22.05 -0.51 9.18
C CYS A 387 21.45 -0.18 7.83
N HIS A 388 22.21 0.40 6.89
CA HIS A 388 21.72 0.85 5.58
C HIS A 388 22.25 -0.01 4.43
N ASN A 389 21.42 -0.24 3.42
CA ASN A 389 21.84 -0.87 2.17
C ASN A 389 22.22 0.23 1.15
N PRO A 390 23.51 0.35 0.77
CA PRO A 390 23.96 1.36 -0.19
C PRO A 390 23.45 1.11 -1.62
N HIS A 391 22.84 -0.04 -1.89
CA HIS A 391 22.15 -0.35 -3.14
C HIS A 391 20.62 -0.17 -3.05
N GLY A 392 20.12 0.37 -1.94
CA GLY A 392 18.68 0.52 -1.70
C GLY A 392 18.05 -0.73 -1.08
N SER A 393 16.82 -0.56 -0.58
CA SER A 393 16.10 -1.60 0.16
C SER A 393 14.60 -1.43 0.03
N SER A 394 13.85 -2.46 0.40
CA SER A 394 12.40 -2.37 0.57
C SER A 394 11.98 -1.81 1.93
N ALA A 395 12.91 -1.68 2.88
CA ALA A 395 12.70 -1.01 4.16
C ALA A 395 12.91 0.51 4.04
N GLU A 396 12.12 1.28 4.79
CA GLU A 396 12.20 2.75 4.78
C GLU A 396 13.60 3.23 5.16
N LYS A 397 14.01 4.38 4.61
CA LYS A 397 15.36 4.94 4.83
C LYS A 397 16.46 3.96 4.45
N ILE A 398 16.21 3.13 3.43
CA ILE A 398 17.14 2.16 2.87
C ILE A 398 17.76 1.22 3.92
N LEU A 399 17.05 0.88 5.00
CA LEU A 399 17.58 -0.02 6.01
C LEU A 399 17.82 -1.43 5.44
N VAL A 400 18.83 -2.14 5.94
CA VAL A 400 19.13 -3.52 5.50
C VAL A 400 17.99 -4.50 5.79
N SER A 401 17.16 -4.21 6.80
CA SER A 401 15.91 -4.91 7.09
C SER A 401 14.89 -4.01 7.81
N ARG A 402 13.80 -4.57 8.34
CA ARG A 402 12.84 -3.89 9.21
C ARG A 402 13.58 -3.31 10.45
N PRO A 403 13.22 -2.12 10.95
CA PRO A 403 13.99 -1.45 12.00
C PRO A 403 14.27 -2.30 13.24
N ASP A 404 13.31 -3.07 13.72
CA ASP A 404 13.49 -3.98 14.84
C ASP A 404 14.52 -5.08 14.59
N GLN A 405 14.52 -5.71 13.40
CA GLN A 405 15.53 -6.72 13.06
C GLN A 405 16.94 -6.12 13.00
N VAL A 406 17.05 -4.88 12.50
CA VAL A 406 18.32 -4.14 12.49
C VAL A 406 18.76 -3.80 13.92
N CYS A 407 17.84 -3.38 14.79
CA CYS A 407 18.17 -3.08 16.18
C CYS A 407 18.52 -4.36 16.97
N TYR A 408 17.73 -5.42 16.84
CA TYR A 408 17.93 -6.67 17.56
C TYR A 408 19.13 -7.49 17.10
N SER A 409 19.68 -7.24 15.91
CA SER A 409 20.95 -7.87 15.51
C SER A 409 22.11 -7.52 16.45
N CYS A 410 22.00 -6.40 17.19
CA CYS A 410 22.96 -6.00 18.22
C CYS A 410 22.33 -5.96 19.63
N HIS A 411 21.05 -5.63 19.75
CA HIS A 411 20.32 -5.56 21.01
C HIS A 411 19.47 -6.81 21.26
N THR A 412 20.08 -8.00 21.16
CA THR A 412 19.40 -9.30 21.20
C THR A 412 18.59 -9.53 22.48
N GLU A 413 19.08 -9.04 23.61
CA GLU A 413 18.41 -9.20 24.91
C GLU A 413 17.03 -8.51 24.97
N LEU A 414 16.84 -7.44 24.18
CA LEU A 414 15.58 -6.69 24.14
C LEU A 414 14.47 -7.48 23.44
N GLU A 415 14.81 -8.32 22.46
CA GLU A 415 13.83 -9.10 21.71
C GLU A 415 13.06 -10.05 22.64
N GLY A 416 13.78 -10.75 23.53
CA GLY A 416 13.17 -11.60 24.54
C GLY A 416 12.45 -10.80 25.63
N ALA A 417 13.04 -9.68 26.08
CA ALA A 417 12.45 -8.84 27.14
C ALA A 417 11.08 -8.26 26.74
N TYR A 418 10.91 -7.92 25.46
CA TYR A 418 9.68 -7.32 24.94
C TYR A 418 8.68 -8.33 24.39
N PHE A 419 9.00 -9.63 24.41
CA PHE A 419 8.06 -10.69 24.08
C PHE A 419 7.09 -10.94 25.25
N LYS A 420 6.14 -10.01 25.41
CA LYS A 420 5.13 -10.01 26.48
C LYS A 420 3.71 -10.18 25.95
N THR A 421 2.77 -10.41 26.85
CA THR A 421 1.34 -10.59 26.49
C THR A 421 0.74 -9.33 25.83
N ASN A 422 1.10 -8.15 26.31
CA ASN A 422 0.61 -6.87 25.80
C ASN A 422 1.80 -6.05 25.29
N ILE A 423 1.89 -5.89 23.97
CA ILE A 423 2.99 -5.17 23.31
C ILE A 423 2.43 -3.86 22.76
N HIS A 424 3.12 -2.76 23.02
CA HIS A 424 2.78 -1.46 22.49
C HIS A 424 2.87 -1.46 20.95
N LYS A 425 1.87 -0.87 20.29
CA LYS A 425 1.64 -1.05 18.85
C LYS A 425 2.85 -0.70 17.96
N PRO A 426 3.58 0.41 18.19
CA PRO A 426 4.78 0.71 17.41
C PRO A 426 5.85 -0.37 17.51
N LEU A 427 6.05 -0.95 18.71
CA LEU A 427 7.01 -2.03 18.93
C LEU A 427 6.54 -3.33 18.26
N GLN A 428 5.26 -3.68 18.40
CA GLN A 428 4.66 -4.84 17.72
C GLN A 428 4.84 -4.78 16.20
N ASN A 429 4.81 -3.58 15.62
CA ASN A 429 5.00 -3.34 14.20
C ASN A 429 6.49 -3.24 13.79
N GLY A 430 7.42 -3.36 14.73
CA GLY A 430 8.86 -3.23 14.50
C GLY A 430 9.32 -1.80 14.17
N GLN A 431 8.63 -0.79 14.70
CA GLN A 431 8.86 0.64 14.37
C GLN A 431 9.65 1.34 15.48
N CYS A 432 10.83 0.82 15.83
CA CYS A 432 11.71 1.39 16.86
C CYS A 432 12.05 2.86 16.57
N THR A 433 12.23 3.19 15.30
CA THR A 433 12.56 4.54 14.82
C THR A 433 11.40 5.53 14.84
N SER A 434 10.19 5.11 15.25
CA SER A 434 9.10 6.04 15.52
C SER A 434 9.41 6.91 16.73
N CYS A 435 10.02 6.32 17.76
CA CYS A 435 10.35 6.99 19.03
C CYS A 435 11.85 7.26 19.17
N HIS A 436 12.71 6.37 18.68
CA HIS A 436 14.16 6.46 18.80
C HIS A 436 14.84 7.00 17.54
N LEU A 437 16.01 7.62 17.71
CA LEU A 437 16.89 8.08 16.64
C LEU A 437 18.07 7.11 16.52
N GLY A 438 18.18 6.40 15.39
CA GLY A 438 19.18 5.34 15.20
C GLY A 438 20.64 5.81 15.13
N HIS A 439 20.89 7.10 14.86
CA HIS A 439 22.25 7.66 14.80
C HIS A 439 22.71 8.28 16.13
N GLY A 440 21.78 8.61 17.03
CA GLY A 440 22.07 9.45 18.18
C GLY A 440 21.05 10.57 18.36
N GLY A 441 21.17 11.31 19.46
CA GLY A 441 20.30 12.43 19.80
C GLY A 441 20.78 13.19 21.03
N ASN A 442 19.97 14.15 21.46
CA ASN A 442 20.25 14.96 22.65
C ASN A 442 19.55 14.45 23.91
N GLN A 443 18.70 13.41 23.76
CA GLN A 443 17.96 12.80 24.85
C GLN A 443 18.54 11.43 25.16
N ALA A 444 18.43 11.01 26.43
CA ALA A 444 18.78 9.65 26.83
C ALA A 444 18.02 8.63 25.98
N GLN A 445 18.66 7.48 25.70
CA GLN A 445 18.11 6.42 24.84
C GLN A 445 17.70 6.90 23.44
N PHE A 446 18.22 8.05 23.00
CA PHE A 446 17.99 8.62 21.66
C PHE A 446 16.52 8.91 21.36
N LEU A 447 15.73 9.29 22.36
CA LEU A 447 14.33 9.67 22.15
C LEU A 447 14.20 10.93 21.29
N LYS A 448 13.20 10.96 20.41
CA LYS A 448 12.91 12.13 19.56
C LYS A 448 12.39 13.35 20.33
N ALA A 449 11.72 13.11 21.45
CA ALA A 449 11.17 14.11 22.35
C ALA A 449 11.14 13.56 23.78
N SER A 450 11.02 14.43 24.77
CA SER A 450 11.01 14.06 26.18
C SER A 450 9.60 13.93 26.75
N GLY A 451 9.39 12.92 27.61
CA GLY A 451 8.16 12.77 28.39
C GLY A 451 6.88 12.73 27.54
N VAL A 452 5.87 13.47 27.98
CA VAL A 452 4.54 13.50 27.36
C VAL A 452 4.54 13.97 25.90
N GLU A 453 5.48 14.84 25.52
CA GLU A 453 5.57 15.37 24.14
C GLU A 453 5.75 14.24 23.14
N LEU A 454 6.58 13.24 23.46
CA LEU A 454 6.77 12.06 22.62
C LEU A 454 5.47 11.28 22.44
N CYS A 455 4.76 11.03 23.54
CA CYS A 455 3.50 10.28 23.54
C CYS A 455 2.40 11.01 22.74
N THR A 456 2.33 12.32 22.87
CA THR A 456 1.30 13.15 22.21
C THR A 456 1.42 13.14 20.68
N THR A 457 2.58 12.79 20.12
CA THR A 457 2.73 12.65 18.66
C THR A 457 1.75 11.65 18.05
N CYS A 458 1.32 10.64 18.82
CA CYS A 458 0.34 9.62 18.42
C CYS A 458 -0.94 9.68 19.27
N HIS A 459 -0.83 10.02 20.56
CA HIS A 459 -1.95 10.02 21.50
C HIS A 459 -2.62 11.40 21.66
N ALA A 460 -2.37 12.36 20.76
CA ALA A 460 -2.91 13.73 20.85
C ALA A 460 -4.42 13.80 21.13
N GLU A 461 -5.23 12.99 20.43
CA GLU A 461 -6.68 12.98 20.60
C GLU A 461 -7.09 12.52 22.01
N PHE A 462 -6.41 11.52 22.55
CA PHE A 462 -6.66 11.02 23.90
C PHE A 462 -6.27 12.04 24.98
N MET A 463 -5.24 12.86 24.71
CA MET A 463 -4.75 13.89 25.62
C MET A 463 -5.62 15.15 25.68
N LYS A 464 -6.66 15.27 24.84
CA LYS A 464 -7.59 16.39 24.91
C LYS A 464 -8.43 16.30 26.19
N LYS A 465 -8.32 17.31 27.05
CA LYS A 465 -9.04 17.42 28.34
C LYS A 465 -10.46 18.00 28.20
N GLN A 466 -10.99 18.07 26.97
CA GLN A 466 -12.24 18.79 26.68
C GLN A 466 -13.46 18.04 27.24
N GLY A 467 -14.16 18.68 28.18
CA GLY A 467 -15.34 18.13 28.83
C GLY A 467 -15.05 17.12 29.94
N ALA A 468 -13.80 16.99 30.38
CA ALA A 468 -13.46 16.24 31.59
C ALA A 468 -13.86 17.05 32.83
N VAL A 469 -14.61 16.42 33.73
CA VAL A 469 -14.99 16.98 35.04
C VAL A 469 -14.01 16.52 36.12
N SER A 470 -13.39 15.35 35.96
CA SER A 470 -12.35 14.85 36.84
C SER A 470 -11.15 14.38 36.05
N LEU A 471 -9.97 14.79 36.50
CA LEU A 471 -8.66 14.43 35.95
C LEU A 471 -7.88 13.70 37.04
N HIS A 472 -7.26 12.59 36.68
CA HIS A 472 -6.37 11.87 37.57
C HIS A 472 -5.01 12.57 37.57
N PRO A 473 -4.44 12.99 38.73
CA PRO A 473 -3.24 13.83 38.76
C PRO A 473 -2.05 13.30 37.94
N PRO A 474 -1.66 12.00 38.00
CA PRO A 474 -0.57 11.48 37.15
C PRO A 474 -0.81 11.64 35.65
N PHE A 475 -2.08 11.61 35.22
CA PHE A 475 -2.44 11.87 33.83
C PHE A 475 -2.43 13.37 33.50
N ASP A 476 -2.87 14.22 34.44
CA ASP A 476 -2.87 15.66 34.28
C ASP A 476 -1.45 16.24 34.16
N ASP A 477 -0.54 15.70 34.96
CA ASP A 477 0.89 16.05 35.05
C ASP A 477 1.73 15.44 33.91
N GLY A 478 1.21 14.44 33.20
CA GLY A 478 1.90 13.80 32.07
C GLY A 478 2.88 12.69 32.47
N ASP A 479 2.78 12.18 33.70
CA ASP A 479 3.63 11.12 34.27
C ASP A 479 3.19 9.73 33.83
N CYS A 480 3.04 9.53 32.52
CA CYS A 480 2.51 8.28 31.95
C CYS A 480 3.35 7.06 32.33
N LEU A 481 4.67 7.22 32.41
CA LEU A 481 5.63 6.13 32.64
C LEU A 481 5.65 5.62 34.08
N THR A 482 4.99 6.32 35.01
CA THR A 482 4.76 5.81 36.38
C THR A 482 3.82 4.62 36.37
N CYS A 483 2.91 4.55 35.39
CA CYS A 483 1.91 3.50 35.29
C CYS A 483 2.09 2.62 34.05
N HIS A 484 2.60 3.16 32.94
CA HIS A 484 2.72 2.47 31.66
C HIS A 484 4.17 2.13 31.31
N ASP A 485 4.37 0.92 30.81
CA ASP A 485 5.58 0.56 30.08
C ASP A 485 5.41 0.99 28.60
N PRO A 486 6.33 1.79 28.03
CA PRO A 486 6.19 2.30 26.66
C PRO A 486 6.46 1.24 25.58
N HIS A 487 6.90 0.05 25.98
CA HIS A 487 7.28 -1.05 25.09
C HIS A 487 6.31 -2.22 25.23
N ALA A 488 6.30 -2.90 26.37
CA ALA A 488 5.58 -4.15 26.52
C ALA A 488 5.40 -4.53 28.00
N SER A 489 4.32 -5.23 28.31
CA SER A 489 4.05 -5.75 29.66
C SER A 489 3.13 -6.96 29.62
N ASP A 490 3.19 -7.78 30.67
CA ASP A 490 2.26 -8.90 30.88
C ASP A 490 0.87 -8.43 31.33
N TYR A 491 0.74 -7.15 31.72
CA TYR A 491 -0.51 -6.58 32.22
C TYR A 491 -1.28 -5.80 31.14
N LYS A 492 -2.61 -5.92 31.17
CA LYS A 492 -3.52 -5.26 30.22
C LYS A 492 -3.34 -3.74 30.25
N GLY A 493 -3.30 -3.11 29.07
CA GLY A 493 -3.03 -1.68 28.96
C GLY A 493 -1.55 -1.31 29.05
N VAL A 494 -0.66 -2.31 28.96
CA VAL A 494 0.79 -2.16 29.00
C VAL A 494 1.24 -1.44 30.28
N THR A 495 0.68 -1.82 31.42
CA THR A 495 1.02 -1.21 32.71
C THR A 495 2.27 -1.83 33.32
N VAL A 496 3.03 -1.09 34.11
CA VAL A 496 4.26 -1.59 34.75
C VAL A 496 3.99 -2.70 35.78
N GLU A 497 2.80 -2.70 36.38
CA GLU A 497 2.33 -3.71 37.32
C GLU A 497 0.83 -4.03 37.12
N GLY A 498 0.33 -5.07 37.79
CA GLY A 498 -1.10 -5.38 37.82
C GLY A 498 -1.93 -4.28 38.49
N GLN A 499 -3.13 -4.01 37.97
CA GLN A 499 -3.96 -2.85 38.35
C GLN A 499 -4.13 -2.66 39.87
N LYS A 500 -4.45 -3.73 40.61
CA LYS A 500 -4.60 -3.67 42.07
C LYS A 500 -3.36 -3.09 42.75
N LYS A 501 -2.21 -3.72 42.51
CA LYS A 501 -0.95 -3.34 43.15
C LYS A 501 -0.54 -1.94 42.71
N LEU A 502 -0.67 -1.65 41.42
CA LEU A 502 -0.33 -0.36 40.83
C LEU A 502 -1.10 0.79 41.49
N CYS A 503 -2.44 0.69 41.56
CA CYS A 503 -3.26 1.74 42.16
C CYS A 503 -2.97 1.91 43.66
N LEU A 504 -2.78 0.80 44.39
CA LEU A 504 -2.54 0.85 45.83
C LEU A 504 -1.14 1.37 46.21
N THR A 505 -0.20 1.48 45.25
CA THR A 505 1.07 2.15 45.51
C THR A 505 0.89 3.62 45.92
N CYS A 506 -0.14 4.28 45.38
CA CYS A 506 -0.51 5.67 45.69
C CYS A 506 -1.78 5.80 46.54
N HIS A 507 -2.72 4.84 46.46
CA HIS A 507 -3.99 4.85 47.19
C HIS A 507 -3.97 3.98 48.46
N LYS A 508 -2.93 4.14 49.30
CA LYS A 508 -2.75 3.34 50.51
C LYS A 508 -3.86 3.54 51.54
N ASP A 509 -4.37 4.76 51.69
CA ASP A 509 -5.49 5.06 52.59
C ASP A 509 -6.72 4.20 52.27
N PHE A 510 -6.94 3.92 50.98
CA PHE A 510 -8.01 3.03 50.54
C PHE A 510 -7.70 1.57 50.87
N GLU A 511 -6.44 1.12 50.75
CA GLU A 511 -6.01 -0.22 51.18
C GLU A 511 -6.30 -0.46 52.66
N GLU A 512 -5.98 0.52 53.50
CA GLU A 512 -6.25 0.46 54.94
C GLU A 512 -7.76 0.35 55.22
N SER A 513 -8.58 1.11 54.48
CA SER A 513 -10.05 1.07 54.61
C SER A 513 -10.67 -0.29 54.29
N MET A 514 -10.00 -1.10 53.46
CA MET A 514 -10.47 -2.45 53.10
C MET A 514 -10.19 -3.49 54.19
N SER A 515 -9.20 -3.25 55.05
CA SER A 515 -8.71 -4.25 56.01
C SER A 515 -9.70 -4.53 57.16
N GLY A 516 -10.66 -3.64 57.41
CA GLY A 516 -11.74 -3.79 58.39
C GLY A 516 -13.11 -4.13 57.80
N ALA A 517 -13.20 -4.43 56.50
CA ALA A 517 -14.46 -4.64 55.81
C ALA A 517 -15.03 -6.05 56.03
N VAL A 518 -16.33 -6.13 56.35
CA VAL A 518 -17.08 -7.39 56.46
C VAL A 518 -17.58 -7.86 55.09
N SER A 519 -17.85 -6.92 54.17
CA SER A 519 -18.31 -7.19 52.82
C SER A 519 -17.57 -6.30 51.82
N MET A 520 -17.15 -6.87 50.70
CA MET A 520 -16.46 -6.18 49.61
C MET A 520 -17.07 -6.53 48.27
N HIS A 521 -17.12 -5.55 47.38
CA HIS A 521 -17.60 -5.73 46.02
C HIS A 521 -16.56 -6.49 45.18
N ALA A 522 -17.00 -7.43 44.34
CA ALA A 522 -16.10 -8.33 43.61
C ALA A 522 -15.02 -7.61 42.76
N PRO A 523 -15.35 -6.53 41.98
CA PRO A 523 -14.35 -5.71 41.29
C PRO A 523 -13.23 -5.17 42.20
N VAL A 524 -13.53 -4.81 43.45
CA VAL A 524 -12.52 -4.32 44.39
C VAL A 524 -11.63 -5.46 44.86
N THR A 525 -12.23 -6.60 45.24
CA THR A 525 -11.50 -7.79 45.68
C THR A 525 -10.53 -8.29 44.58
N ASN A 526 -11.03 -8.32 43.34
CA ASN A 526 -10.28 -8.75 42.15
C ASN A 526 -9.29 -7.69 41.65
N GLY A 527 -9.39 -6.44 42.12
CA GLY A 527 -8.51 -5.36 41.69
C GLY A 527 -8.82 -4.79 40.30
N GLU A 528 -10.09 -4.87 39.90
CA GLU A 528 -10.63 -4.39 38.63
C GLU A 528 -11.17 -2.96 38.80
N CYS A 529 -10.35 -2.05 39.34
CA CYS A 529 -10.74 -0.66 39.61
C CYS A 529 -11.28 0.03 38.34
N SER A 530 -10.73 -0.33 37.17
CA SER A 530 -11.16 0.22 35.88
C SER A 530 -12.50 -0.28 35.36
N ALA A 531 -13.16 -1.22 36.05
CA ALA A 531 -14.53 -1.62 35.72
C ALA A 531 -15.54 -0.51 36.03
N CYS A 532 -15.22 0.34 37.02
CA CYS A 532 -16.08 1.44 37.46
C CYS A 532 -15.44 2.81 37.25
N HIS A 533 -14.10 2.90 37.30
CA HIS A 533 -13.36 4.15 37.18
C HIS A 533 -12.56 4.25 35.88
N ASN A 534 -12.41 5.47 35.37
CA ASN A 534 -11.42 5.79 34.35
C ASN A 534 -10.14 6.29 35.02
N ALA A 535 -9.03 5.54 34.90
CA ALA A 535 -7.76 5.88 35.55
C ALA A 535 -7.07 7.16 35.00
N HIS A 536 -7.65 7.85 34.03
CA HIS A 536 -7.08 9.05 33.41
C HIS A 536 -7.99 10.26 33.58
N GLN A 537 -9.17 10.21 32.98
CA GLN A 537 -10.12 11.30 33.00
C GLN A 537 -11.55 10.82 32.81
N ALA A 538 -12.50 11.50 33.44
CA ALA A 538 -13.92 11.23 33.26
C ALA A 538 -14.74 12.51 33.17
N LYS A 539 -15.92 12.39 32.58
CA LYS A 539 -16.93 13.46 32.54
C LYS A 539 -17.74 13.56 33.85
N LEU A 540 -17.48 12.67 34.79
CA LEU A 540 -18.15 12.57 36.08
C LEU A 540 -17.13 12.75 37.21
N ASN A 541 -17.63 13.15 38.38
CA ASN A 541 -16.82 13.23 39.59
C ASN A 541 -16.22 11.87 39.97
N SER A 542 -15.08 11.89 40.65
CA SER A 542 -14.41 10.69 41.15
C SER A 542 -14.07 9.66 40.05
N LEU A 543 -13.86 10.15 38.83
CA LEU A 543 -13.45 9.34 37.68
C LEU A 543 -14.46 8.25 37.27
N LEU A 544 -15.75 8.39 37.59
CA LEU A 544 -16.74 7.35 37.28
C LEU A 544 -17.02 7.23 35.78
N LEU A 545 -17.23 6.00 35.31
CA LEU A 545 -17.56 5.71 33.91
C LEU A 545 -19.03 6.02 33.56
N ALA A 546 -19.94 5.92 34.53
CA ALA A 546 -21.36 6.23 34.39
C ALA A 546 -21.93 6.69 35.74
N GLU A 547 -23.08 7.37 35.72
CA GLU A 547 -23.80 7.79 36.93
C GLU A 547 -24.57 6.61 37.55
N THR A 548 -24.91 6.72 38.83
CA THR A 548 -25.85 5.78 39.46
C THR A 548 -27.28 6.14 39.08
N PRO A 549 -28.16 5.15 38.83
CA PRO A 549 -27.98 3.70 39.01
C PRO A 549 -27.34 2.96 37.82
N ASP A 550 -27.15 3.60 36.68
CA ASP A 550 -26.76 2.94 35.42
C ASP A 550 -25.42 2.19 35.51
N LEU A 551 -24.44 2.75 36.23
CA LEU A 551 -23.15 2.09 36.46
C LEU A 551 -23.30 0.74 37.19
N CYS A 552 -24.21 0.63 38.15
CA CYS A 552 -24.45 -0.61 38.88
C CYS A 552 -25.18 -1.62 37.96
N MET A 553 -26.13 -1.12 37.17
CA MET A 553 -26.98 -1.93 36.31
C MET A 553 -26.26 -2.49 35.07
N SER A 554 -25.03 -2.05 34.78
CA SER A 554 -24.20 -2.67 33.74
C SER A 554 -23.79 -4.10 34.10
N CYS A 555 -23.71 -4.42 35.39
CA CYS A 555 -23.37 -5.76 35.89
C CYS A 555 -24.56 -6.44 36.60
N HIS A 556 -25.41 -5.68 37.28
CA HIS A 556 -26.60 -6.20 37.96
C HIS A 556 -27.82 -6.30 37.05
N THR A 557 -27.67 -6.96 35.90
CA THR A 557 -28.70 -7.04 34.84
C THR A 557 -30.00 -7.70 35.31
N ALA A 558 -29.92 -8.76 36.13
CA ALA A 558 -31.11 -9.40 36.69
C ALA A 558 -31.92 -8.46 37.60
N LEU A 559 -31.25 -7.55 38.33
CA LEU A 559 -31.94 -6.54 39.13
C LEU A 559 -32.55 -5.46 38.23
N LYS A 560 -31.82 -5.03 37.20
CA LYS A 560 -32.31 -4.10 36.18
C LYS A 560 -33.61 -4.59 35.54
N ASP A 561 -33.66 -5.86 35.15
CA ASP A 561 -34.83 -6.45 34.49
C ASP A 561 -36.03 -6.54 35.45
N ARG A 562 -35.79 -6.91 36.72
CA ARG A 562 -36.84 -6.89 37.75
C ARG A 562 -37.37 -5.49 38.00
N MET A 563 -36.49 -4.50 38.17
CA MET A 563 -36.89 -3.11 38.37
C MET A 563 -37.64 -2.52 37.16
N ALA A 564 -37.41 -3.02 35.95
CA ALA A 564 -38.17 -2.63 34.78
C ALA A 564 -39.58 -3.26 34.73
N ALA A 565 -39.73 -4.48 35.25
CA ALA A 565 -40.97 -5.25 35.19
C ALA A 565 -41.87 -5.08 36.43
N GLU A 566 -41.32 -4.64 37.56
CA GLU A 566 -41.96 -4.64 38.87
C GLU A 566 -42.09 -3.22 39.44
N LYS A 567 -42.86 -3.08 40.53
CA LYS A 567 -42.94 -1.81 41.25
C LYS A 567 -41.60 -1.58 41.96
N VAL A 568 -40.92 -0.50 41.59
CA VAL A 568 -39.62 -0.12 42.17
C VAL A 568 -39.82 0.61 43.49
N HIS A 569 -39.01 0.26 44.49
CA HIS A 569 -38.94 0.99 45.75
C HIS A 569 -38.31 2.37 45.49
N ALA A 570 -39.02 3.43 45.83
CA ALA A 570 -38.66 4.79 45.37
C ALA A 570 -37.21 5.22 45.67
N PRO A 571 -36.61 4.92 46.84
CA PRO A 571 -35.19 5.17 47.08
C PRO A 571 -34.26 4.36 46.16
N ALA A 572 -34.55 3.06 45.97
CA ALA A 572 -33.76 2.18 45.12
C ALA A 572 -33.79 2.57 43.63
N GLY A 573 -34.89 3.17 43.17
CA GLY A 573 -35.03 3.67 41.80
C GLY A 573 -34.31 4.98 41.50
N ARG A 574 -33.70 5.61 42.52
CA ARG A 574 -33.04 6.92 42.38
C ARG A 574 -31.57 6.89 42.78
N ASP A 575 -31.27 6.39 43.96
CA ASP A 575 -29.92 6.44 44.52
C ASP A 575 -29.59 5.17 45.29
N CYS A 576 -28.82 4.29 44.64
CA CYS A 576 -28.33 3.06 45.25
C CYS A 576 -27.34 3.34 46.40
N LEU A 577 -26.59 4.45 46.34
CA LEU A 577 -25.50 4.75 47.28
C LEU A 577 -26.02 5.21 48.64
N ARG A 578 -27.28 5.61 48.73
CA ARG A 578 -27.93 5.89 50.00
C ARG A 578 -28.00 4.65 50.90
N CYS A 579 -28.19 3.48 50.30
CA CYS A 579 -28.29 2.22 51.02
C CYS A 579 -27.02 1.38 50.93
N HIS A 580 -26.22 1.55 49.86
CA HIS A 580 -25.05 0.71 49.60
C HIS A 580 -23.74 1.48 49.57
N LYS A 581 -22.69 0.89 50.15
CA LYS A 581 -21.30 1.30 49.96
C LYS A 581 -20.68 0.49 48.82
N PRO A 582 -20.31 1.11 47.69
CA PRO A 582 -20.01 0.39 46.44
C PRO A 582 -18.66 -0.36 46.45
N HIS A 583 -17.79 -0.08 47.42
CA HIS A 583 -16.47 -0.70 47.51
C HIS A 583 -16.40 -1.75 48.62
N ALA A 584 -16.52 -1.28 49.86
CA ALA A 584 -16.34 -2.05 51.06
C ALA A 584 -17.26 -1.50 52.16
N ALA A 585 -17.82 -2.40 52.96
CA ALA A 585 -18.68 -2.07 54.08
C ALA A 585 -18.36 -2.93 55.31
N THR A 586 -18.60 -2.37 56.50
CA THR A 586 -18.58 -3.11 57.77
C THR A 586 -19.84 -3.95 57.98
N GLU A 587 -20.85 -3.75 57.13
CA GLU A 587 -22.11 -4.49 57.14
C GLU A 587 -22.16 -5.53 56.02
N LYS A 588 -23.00 -6.55 56.18
CA LYS A 588 -23.27 -7.54 55.13
C LYS A 588 -23.93 -6.88 53.91
N THR A 589 -23.78 -7.52 52.75
CA THR A 589 -24.39 -7.08 51.48
C THR A 589 -24.11 -5.61 51.13
N LEU A 590 -22.92 -5.13 51.50
CA LEU A 590 -22.47 -3.77 51.22
C LEU A 590 -23.41 -2.67 51.73
N MET A 591 -24.12 -2.88 52.85
CA MET A 591 -25.01 -1.83 53.38
C MET A 591 -24.21 -0.65 53.96
N ALA A 592 -24.73 0.56 53.79
CA ALA A 592 -24.06 1.78 54.26
C ALA A 592 -24.03 1.90 55.79
N GLN A 593 -25.04 1.31 56.46
CA GLN A 593 -25.22 1.27 57.91
C GLN A 593 -26.12 0.07 58.29
N PRO A 594 -26.26 -0.27 59.59
CA PRO A 594 -27.15 -1.34 60.02
C PRO A 594 -28.59 -1.16 59.52
N LEU A 595 -29.27 -2.28 59.26
CA LEU A 595 -30.56 -2.33 58.56
C LEU A 595 -31.66 -1.44 59.19
N GLN A 596 -31.78 -1.46 60.51
CA GLN A 596 -32.86 -0.79 61.23
C GLN A 596 -32.70 0.74 61.20
N PRO A 597 -31.52 1.31 61.54
CA PRO A 597 -31.23 2.71 61.27
C PRO A 597 -31.43 3.10 59.80
N LEU A 598 -31.02 2.24 58.86
CA LEU A 598 -31.14 2.53 57.43
C LEU A 598 -32.58 2.68 56.96
N CYS A 599 -33.46 1.73 57.30
CA CYS A 599 -34.87 1.83 56.97
C CYS A 599 -35.55 2.96 57.77
N GLY A 600 -35.12 3.18 59.01
CA GLY A 600 -35.64 4.19 59.93
C GLY A 600 -35.47 5.64 59.46
N GLU A 601 -34.56 5.91 58.51
CA GLU A 601 -34.42 7.23 57.90
C GLU A 601 -35.68 7.70 57.15
N CYS A 602 -36.48 6.75 56.66
CA CYS A 602 -37.67 7.02 55.85
C CYS A 602 -38.93 6.33 56.42
N HIS A 603 -38.78 5.28 57.22
CA HIS A 603 -39.88 4.52 57.80
C HIS A 603 -39.98 4.76 59.31
N GLU A 604 -41.06 5.41 59.73
CA GLU A 604 -41.33 5.69 61.15
C GLU A 604 -41.87 4.46 61.89
N ALA A 605 -40.96 3.68 62.48
CA ALA A 605 -41.25 2.47 63.26
C ALA A 605 -42.16 2.71 64.48
N GLY A 606 -42.24 3.94 65.01
CA GLY A 606 -43.09 4.30 66.15
C GLY A 606 -44.51 4.73 65.77
N SER A 607 -44.85 4.82 64.48
CA SER A 607 -46.16 5.30 64.05
C SER A 607 -47.28 4.30 64.36
N ALA A 608 -48.48 4.79 64.68
CA ALA A 608 -49.65 3.93 64.91
C ALA A 608 -50.00 3.07 63.68
N SER A 609 -49.76 3.59 62.48
CA SER A 609 -49.88 2.85 61.22
C SER A 609 -48.88 1.70 61.11
N PHE A 610 -47.63 1.90 61.56
CA PHE A 610 -46.62 0.85 61.54
C PHE A 610 -46.99 -0.27 62.51
N ASN A 611 -47.34 0.08 63.75
CA ASN A 611 -47.72 -0.91 64.76
C ASN A 611 -48.94 -1.73 64.33
N THR A 612 -49.94 -1.10 63.73
CA THR A 612 -51.12 -1.80 63.20
C THR A 612 -50.75 -2.74 62.04
N ALA A 613 -49.86 -2.31 61.13
CA ALA A 613 -49.45 -3.10 59.97
C ALA A 613 -48.52 -4.28 60.34
N HIS A 614 -47.77 -4.16 61.44
CA HIS A 614 -46.82 -5.17 61.92
C HIS A 614 -47.26 -5.84 63.23
N ILE A 615 -48.58 -5.87 63.49
CA ILE A 615 -49.21 -6.58 64.61
C ILE A 615 -48.57 -6.28 65.98
N SER A 616 -48.12 -5.03 66.16
CA SER A 616 -47.44 -4.50 67.36
C SER A 616 -46.12 -5.19 67.72
N ILE A 617 -45.50 -5.91 66.78
CA ILE A 617 -44.13 -6.41 66.95
C ILE A 617 -43.16 -5.22 66.86
N ASN A 618 -42.23 -5.14 67.81
CA ASN A 618 -41.23 -4.08 67.83
C ASN A 618 -40.29 -4.20 66.62
N ALA A 619 -40.02 -3.07 65.96
CA ALA A 619 -39.12 -2.99 64.80
C ALA A 619 -37.69 -3.49 65.11
N ALA A 620 -37.24 -3.40 66.36
CA ALA A 620 -35.94 -3.89 66.79
C ALA A 620 -35.83 -5.43 66.73
N ASP A 621 -36.95 -6.13 66.88
CA ASP A 621 -37.00 -7.60 66.93
C ASP A 621 -37.25 -8.25 65.55
N MET A 622 -37.46 -7.43 64.51
CA MET A 622 -37.73 -7.89 63.16
C MET A 622 -36.59 -7.57 62.19
N ASN A 623 -36.41 -8.45 61.21
CA ASN A 623 -35.58 -8.18 60.04
C ASN A 623 -36.48 -7.86 58.84
N CYS A 624 -36.54 -6.58 58.48
CA CYS A 624 -37.42 -6.06 57.44
C CYS A 624 -37.25 -6.80 56.11
N VAL A 625 -36.00 -7.11 55.73
CA VAL A 625 -35.68 -7.75 54.44
C VAL A 625 -35.92 -9.24 54.42
N ASN A 626 -36.36 -9.85 55.53
CA ASN A 626 -36.83 -11.23 55.51
C ASN A 626 -38.22 -11.34 54.87
N CYS A 627 -39.06 -10.33 55.06
CA CYS A 627 -40.43 -10.30 54.54
C CYS A 627 -40.57 -9.38 53.32
N HIS A 628 -39.84 -8.27 53.29
CA HIS A 628 -39.90 -7.28 52.22
C HIS A 628 -38.74 -7.38 51.23
N GLU A 629 -39.00 -7.08 49.97
CA GLU A 629 -38.00 -6.89 48.93
C GLU A 629 -37.68 -5.39 48.80
N PRO A 630 -36.47 -4.95 49.19
CA PRO A 630 -36.15 -3.53 49.32
C PRO A 630 -35.89 -2.81 47.99
N HIS A 631 -35.86 -3.51 46.86
CA HIS A 631 -35.56 -2.94 45.54
C HIS A 631 -36.77 -2.87 44.63
N SER A 632 -37.43 -4.00 44.37
CA SER A 632 -38.62 -4.09 43.53
C SER A 632 -39.49 -5.28 43.91
N SER A 633 -40.80 -5.18 43.72
CA SER A 633 -41.68 -6.34 43.89
C SER A 633 -42.91 -6.23 43.00
N LYS A 634 -43.48 -7.39 42.65
CA LYS A 634 -44.81 -7.50 42.03
C LYS A 634 -45.92 -7.13 43.02
N ASP A 635 -45.68 -7.30 44.32
CA ASP A 635 -46.63 -6.97 45.37
C ASP A 635 -46.60 -5.47 45.72
N GLN A 636 -47.77 -4.87 45.92
CA GLN A 636 -47.88 -3.42 46.16
C GLN A 636 -47.23 -2.95 47.47
N LYS A 637 -47.08 -3.86 48.44
CA LYS A 637 -46.47 -3.64 49.76
C LYS A 637 -45.05 -4.20 49.82
N PHE A 638 -44.47 -4.54 48.69
CA PHE A 638 -43.09 -5.03 48.59
C PHE A 638 -42.84 -6.35 49.31
N PHE A 639 -43.83 -7.21 49.46
CA PHE A 639 -43.56 -8.55 49.98
C PHE A 639 -42.73 -9.37 48.99
N LYS A 640 -41.96 -10.33 49.51
CA LYS A 640 -41.25 -11.31 48.67
C LYS A 640 -42.21 -12.16 47.85
N GLU A 641 -41.72 -12.67 46.72
CA GLU A 641 -42.51 -13.49 45.80
C GLU A 641 -43.02 -14.80 46.43
N ILE A 642 -42.22 -15.40 47.31
CA ILE A 642 -42.59 -16.62 48.02
C ILE A 642 -43.00 -16.25 49.45
N LEU A 643 -44.31 -16.34 49.72
CA LEU A 643 -44.88 -16.14 51.04
C LEU A 643 -45.31 -17.48 51.64
N HIS A 644 -45.02 -17.66 52.91
CA HIS A 644 -45.54 -18.79 53.68
C HIS A 644 -47.05 -18.64 53.89
N ALA A 645 -47.82 -19.73 53.74
CA ALA A 645 -49.28 -19.68 53.68
C ALA A 645 -49.95 -18.98 54.90
N PRO A 646 -49.57 -19.26 56.17
CA PRO A 646 -50.02 -18.49 57.33
C PRO A 646 -49.77 -16.98 57.26
N PHE A 647 -48.64 -16.57 56.70
CA PHE A 647 -48.32 -15.14 56.52
C PHE A 647 -49.22 -14.51 55.45
N ALA A 648 -49.43 -15.20 54.32
CA ALA A 648 -50.36 -14.76 53.28
C ALA A 648 -51.82 -14.69 53.78
N ALA A 649 -52.20 -15.60 54.67
CA ALA A 649 -53.51 -15.65 55.32
C ALA A 649 -53.66 -14.66 56.50
N LYS A 650 -52.59 -13.94 56.88
CA LYS A 650 -52.52 -13.07 58.07
C LYS A 650 -52.87 -13.77 59.39
N THR A 651 -52.64 -15.07 59.46
CA THR A 651 -52.85 -15.89 60.66
C THR A 651 -51.50 -16.12 61.33
N CYS A 652 -51.02 -15.11 62.07
CA CYS A 652 -49.72 -15.14 62.73
C CYS A 652 -49.77 -15.77 64.14
N ASP A 653 -50.95 -15.75 64.77
CA ASP A 653 -51.21 -16.24 66.15
C ASP A 653 -50.74 -17.69 66.42
N PRO A 654 -50.80 -18.65 65.47
CA PRO A 654 -50.35 -20.02 65.73
C PRO A 654 -48.83 -20.16 65.90
N CYS A 655 -48.05 -19.17 65.46
CA CYS A 655 -46.58 -19.24 65.44
C CYS A 655 -45.92 -18.10 66.24
N HIS A 656 -46.62 -16.98 66.46
CA HIS A 656 -46.16 -15.87 67.27
C HIS A 656 -46.98 -15.80 68.56
N ILE A 657 -46.42 -16.34 69.64
CA ILE A 657 -46.99 -16.24 70.99
C ILE A 657 -46.70 -14.81 71.47
N VAL A 658 -47.65 -13.91 71.25
CA VAL A 658 -47.63 -12.60 71.92
C VAL A 658 -48.11 -12.85 73.34
N GLU A 659 -47.22 -12.79 74.33
CA GLU A 659 -47.65 -12.63 75.72
C GLU A 659 -48.41 -11.29 75.78
N LYS A 660 -49.74 -11.40 75.85
CA LYS A 660 -50.59 -10.24 76.14
C LYS A 660 -50.42 -9.94 77.62
N GLU A 661 -49.68 -8.89 77.95
CA GLU A 661 -49.87 -8.18 79.23
C GLU A 661 -51.21 -7.45 79.24
#